data_AF-A0A2V7W1H6-F1
#
_entry.id   AF-A0A2V7W1H6-F1
#
_cell.length_a   1.000
_cell.length_b   1.000
_cell.length_c   1.000
_cell.angle_alpha   90.00
_cell.angle_beta   90.00
_cell.angle_gamma   90.00
#
_symmetry.space_group_name_H-M   'P 1'
#
loop_
_entity.id
_entity.type
_entity.pdbx_description
1 polymer ?
#
loop_
_entity_poly.entity_id
_entity_poly.type
_entity_poly.pdbx_seq_one_letter_code
_entity_poly.pdbx_strand_id
1 'polypeptide(L)'
;MRKLVGVVLLAGCTASGGLKPAAPPTPSEPYGFTVEEEARILQLEDRREYDAALVERWIRHPNPLHRARIALALARIGPHTFIDGNGNGERDPTERQAGVDDLVALVSDPDINVRVVAAFALGQIGDTAALDTLSQFATDSTSADVAAEAVEAMSKLATKLPLARYAPFTAESSPEGVRARAIRYLFRFRSDEASALAVAALGSPSSAIRQEAAYALARRAYAPARGRLELLATDPNLLTRAYVLRALGAIAAPESLGVMITALADPHPWVRTSALVAIARVGAKDPRALMKPEEALRVTIMTEDPDPGTRASSIDALGYYAKQNEPARKRLMEIAGNGSRWERELAAGAIAKQFDNEKMLPADLSSWAKVRVLEAASPLSYRLRPVYARDPDPMVRANAMSTIADDRVNVALELIRPALEDSDPIVRGYAIERYAKSQDAKKLEMLTAAEERARRDKEDDARLSAIRGLTEIDYPGREAFLRGLLRDNDPVVRRVAADLIEQKLGKPRPQYTPLPVERSDYAQIVQWARQPHTASIHMTRGRIEVALLTQDAPVTAWNFAQLAAAHFFDNTTFMRVVPNFVIQGGDPRNDTEGGPGYAIRDEINLQKYTRAAVGMALSGPDTGGSQFFITHSPQPHLDGGYTIFGRVTEGMTAVVDQTERGDKVETIVIDERRTPDNACSRRPSFPNDRHDPAPHRSNGWPASEQRGLGSAAIVYRWRVLRDWMAHGPKKVAPATSPRRQDRAGKLPARPPPSWRRSTFAACAAQDRLNAHEIHRRPHRRLPADRAGDPRRGVRCHRASDGT
;
A
#
# COMPACT_ATOMS: atom_id res chain seq x y z
N MET A 1 33.69 -40.63 10.03
CA MET A 1 33.93 -41.83 9.18
C MET A 1 33.09 -41.71 7.91
N ARG A 2 33.41 -42.43 6.83
CA ARG A 2 32.65 -42.49 5.57
C ARG A 2 32.09 -43.91 5.34
N LYS A 3 31.03 -44.01 4.53
CA LYS A 3 30.30 -45.21 4.05
C LYS A 3 29.20 -45.76 4.97
N LEU A 4 28.16 -46.30 4.29
CA LEU A 4 26.83 -46.73 4.77
C LEU A 4 26.02 -45.58 5.43
N VAL A 5 24.73 -45.39 5.16
CA VAL A 5 23.73 -46.23 4.44
C VAL A 5 23.24 -45.54 3.16
N GLY A 6 22.75 -46.32 2.19
CA GLY A 6 21.98 -45.83 1.04
C GLY A 6 21.04 -46.94 0.52
N VAL A 7 19.97 -46.54 -0.20
CA VAL A 7 18.82 -47.40 -0.63
C VAL A 7 17.95 -47.79 0.59
N VAL A 8 16.61 -47.67 0.60
CA VAL A 8 15.60 -47.44 -0.47
C VAL A 8 14.88 -46.09 -0.31
N LEU A 9 14.66 -45.36 -1.40
CA LEU A 9 13.54 -44.44 -1.57
C LEU A 9 13.31 -44.18 -3.07
N LEU A 10 12.31 -44.84 -3.66
CA LEU A 10 11.90 -44.72 -5.07
C LEU A 10 10.37 -44.79 -5.13
N ALA A 11 9.79 -44.19 -6.19
CA ALA A 11 8.35 -43.99 -6.42
C ALA A 11 7.65 -43.15 -5.32
N GLY A 12 7.40 -41.87 -5.64
CA GLY A 12 6.76 -40.92 -4.70
C GLY A 12 6.77 -39.47 -5.18
N CYS A 13 7.58 -39.13 -6.19
CA CYS A 13 7.56 -37.83 -6.84
C CYS A 13 6.32 -37.67 -7.76
N THR A 14 5.14 -37.50 -7.16
CA THR A 14 4.13 -36.68 -7.82
C THR A 14 4.73 -35.28 -7.97
N ALA A 15 4.87 -34.79 -9.19
CA ALA A 15 5.30 -33.42 -9.41
C ALA A 15 4.28 -32.51 -8.71
N SER A 16 4.73 -31.78 -7.69
CA SER A 16 3.90 -30.80 -7.01
C SER A 16 3.45 -29.80 -8.07
N GLY A 17 2.14 -29.72 -8.29
CA GLY A 17 1.53 -28.85 -9.30
C GLY A 17 1.74 -27.39 -8.94
N GLY A 18 2.95 -26.88 -9.22
CA GLY A 18 3.27 -25.47 -9.10
C GLY A 18 2.23 -24.68 -9.88
N LEU A 19 1.76 -23.59 -9.30
CA LEU A 19 0.79 -22.70 -9.94
C LEU A 19 1.41 -22.14 -11.22
N LYS A 20 1.16 -22.86 -12.34
CA LYS A 20 1.59 -22.49 -13.68
C LYS A 20 1.11 -21.05 -13.91
N PRO A 21 1.96 -20.14 -14.41
CA PRO A 21 1.51 -18.82 -14.78
C PRO A 21 0.23 -18.95 -15.61
N ALA A 22 -0.79 -18.17 -15.26
CA ALA A 22 -1.94 -18.04 -16.14
C ALA A 22 -1.38 -17.62 -17.50
N ALA A 23 -1.82 -18.29 -18.57
CA ALA A 23 -1.37 -17.92 -19.91
C ALA A 23 -1.62 -16.41 -20.09
N PRO A 24 -0.67 -15.66 -20.70
CA PRO A 24 -0.98 -14.27 -21.04
C PRO A 24 -2.28 -14.27 -21.85
N PRO A 25 -3.25 -13.40 -21.52
CA PRO A 25 -4.46 -13.32 -22.32
C PRO A 25 -4.05 -13.07 -23.77
N THR A 26 -4.64 -13.82 -24.71
CA THR A 26 -4.49 -13.52 -26.13
C THR A 26 -4.80 -12.05 -26.31
N PRO A 27 -3.96 -11.25 -26.99
CA PRO A 27 -4.29 -9.86 -27.27
C PRO A 27 -5.67 -9.80 -27.92
N SER A 28 -6.53 -8.90 -27.45
CA SER A 28 -7.77 -8.60 -28.15
C SER A 28 -7.40 -8.28 -29.60
N GLU A 29 -8.21 -8.75 -30.56
CA GLU A 29 -8.17 -8.14 -31.90
C GLU A 29 -8.28 -6.62 -31.72
N PRO A 30 -7.49 -5.81 -32.44
CA PRO A 30 -7.43 -4.36 -32.21
C PRO A 30 -8.85 -3.81 -32.27
N TYR A 31 -9.33 -3.36 -31.11
CA TYR A 31 -10.72 -3.01 -30.89
C TYR A 31 -11.22 -2.12 -32.03
N GLY A 32 -12.45 -2.34 -32.50
CA GLY A 32 -13.04 -1.68 -33.67
C GLY A 32 -13.28 -0.18 -33.49
N PHE A 33 -12.18 0.58 -33.38
CA PHE A 33 -12.00 2.01 -33.19
C PHE A 33 -10.94 2.49 -34.18
N THR A 34 -11.06 3.73 -34.66
CA THR A 34 -9.94 4.42 -35.31
C THR A 34 -8.79 4.67 -34.31
N VAL A 35 -7.59 4.96 -34.80
CA VAL A 35 -6.44 5.33 -33.93
C VAL A 35 -6.74 6.65 -33.22
N GLU A 36 -7.44 7.54 -33.92
CA GLU A 36 -7.81 8.89 -33.53
C GLU A 36 -8.83 8.88 -32.37
N GLU A 37 -9.81 7.98 -32.42
CA GLU A 37 -10.77 7.73 -31.33
C GLU A 37 -10.09 7.18 -30.08
N GLU A 38 -9.21 6.19 -30.24
CA GLU A 38 -8.50 5.57 -29.14
C GLU A 38 -7.46 6.53 -28.51
N ALA A 39 -6.83 7.38 -29.33
CA ALA A 39 -5.97 8.47 -28.87
C ALA A 39 -6.75 9.57 -28.13
N ARG A 40 -7.96 9.94 -28.59
CA ARG A 40 -8.80 10.93 -27.91
C ARG A 40 -9.29 10.44 -26.55
N ILE A 41 -9.72 9.18 -26.42
CA ILE A 41 -10.13 8.66 -25.11
C ILE A 41 -8.93 8.50 -24.16
N LEU A 42 -7.75 8.14 -24.67
CA LEU A 42 -6.52 8.06 -23.88
C LEU A 42 -6.04 9.45 -23.41
N GLN A 43 -6.15 10.47 -24.25
CA GLN A 43 -5.90 11.87 -23.90
C GLN A 43 -6.82 12.34 -22.75
N LEU A 44 -8.10 12.01 -22.81
CA LEU A 44 -9.07 12.36 -21.74
C LEU A 44 -8.75 11.65 -20.42
N GLU A 45 -8.36 10.38 -20.48
CA GLU A 45 -7.93 9.63 -19.29
C GLU A 45 -6.68 10.23 -18.65
N ASP A 46 -5.65 10.54 -19.45
CA ASP A 46 -4.36 11.05 -18.96
C ASP A 46 -4.47 12.47 -18.37
N ARG A 47 -5.37 13.28 -18.93
CA ARG A 47 -5.72 14.62 -18.44
C ARG A 47 -6.72 14.62 -17.28
N ARG A 48 -7.38 13.49 -16.99
CA ARG A 48 -8.55 13.35 -16.10
C ARG A 48 -9.68 14.31 -16.49
N GLU A 49 -10.03 14.34 -17.77
CA GLU A 49 -10.98 15.27 -18.39
C GLU A 49 -12.30 14.55 -18.75
N TYR A 50 -13.45 15.09 -18.33
CA TYR A 50 -14.77 14.53 -18.64
C TYR A 50 -15.41 15.24 -19.84
N ASP A 51 -15.53 14.53 -20.96
CA ASP A 51 -16.13 15.00 -22.22
C ASP A 51 -17.57 14.46 -22.36
N ALA A 52 -18.55 15.24 -21.91
CA ALA A 52 -19.96 14.83 -21.89
C ALA A 52 -20.50 14.45 -23.29
N ALA A 53 -20.05 15.13 -24.35
CA ALA A 53 -20.51 14.88 -25.72
C ALA A 53 -19.88 13.62 -26.34
N LEU A 54 -18.67 13.25 -25.91
CA LEU A 54 -18.10 11.93 -26.19
C LEU A 54 -18.82 10.83 -25.40
N VAL A 55 -19.03 11.03 -24.10
CA VAL A 55 -19.70 10.05 -23.22
C VAL A 55 -21.10 9.73 -23.73
N GLU A 56 -21.92 10.75 -23.98
CA GLU A 56 -23.28 10.60 -24.50
C GLU A 56 -23.32 9.81 -25.83
N ARG A 57 -22.36 10.09 -26.72
CA ARG A 57 -22.25 9.41 -28.03
C ARG A 57 -21.80 7.96 -27.89
N TRP A 58 -20.79 7.69 -27.05
CA TRP A 58 -20.18 6.37 -26.92
C TRP A 58 -20.98 5.41 -26.06
N ILE A 59 -21.67 5.90 -25.03
CA ILE A 59 -22.42 5.02 -24.12
C ILE A 59 -23.71 4.47 -24.75
N ARG A 60 -24.23 5.12 -25.80
CA ARG A 60 -25.36 4.65 -26.61
C ARG A 60 -24.94 4.07 -27.96
N HIS A 61 -23.65 3.83 -28.17
CA HIS A 61 -23.10 3.37 -29.45
C HIS A 61 -23.46 1.89 -29.72
N PRO A 62 -23.82 1.50 -30.97
CA PRO A 62 -24.26 0.14 -31.28
C PRO A 62 -23.20 -0.94 -31.01
N ASN A 63 -21.93 -0.67 -31.33
CA ASN A 63 -20.82 -1.60 -31.03
C ASN A 63 -20.55 -1.61 -29.50
N PRO A 64 -20.71 -2.75 -28.78
CA PRO A 64 -20.51 -2.85 -27.34
C PRO A 64 -19.08 -2.52 -26.89
N LEU A 65 -18.08 -2.68 -27.77
CA LEU A 65 -16.69 -2.33 -27.44
C LEU A 65 -16.55 -0.83 -27.09
N HIS A 66 -17.32 0.05 -27.73
CA HIS A 66 -17.34 1.48 -27.40
C HIS A 66 -17.95 1.73 -26.02
N ARG A 67 -19.06 1.03 -25.71
CA ARG A 67 -19.77 1.13 -24.42
C ARG A 67 -18.91 0.62 -23.25
N ALA A 68 -18.17 -0.47 -23.47
CA ALA A 68 -17.17 -0.96 -22.51
C ALA A 68 -15.97 -0.01 -22.39
N ARG A 69 -15.45 0.52 -23.50
CA ARG A 69 -14.28 1.42 -23.50
C ARG A 69 -14.57 2.76 -22.82
N ILE A 70 -15.76 3.34 -23.02
CA ILE A 70 -16.18 4.56 -22.31
C ILE A 70 -16.41 4.26 -20.82
N ALA A 71 -17.03 3.13 -20.47
CA ALA A 71 -17.21 2.74 -19.07
C ALA A 71 -15.87 2.59 -18.32
N LEU A 72 -14.84 2.02 -18.96
CA LEU A 72 -13.49 1.95 -18.39
C LEU A 72 -12.83 3.34 -18.27
N ALA A 73 -13.06 4.25 -19.22
CA ALA A 73 -12.57 5.62 -19.12
C ALA A 73 -13.21 6.38 -17.95
N LEU A 74 -14.53 6.22 -17.75
CA LEU A 74 -15.23 6.78 -16.60
C LEU A 74 -14.70 6.21 -15.26
N ALA A 75 -14.24 4.96 -15.23
CA ALA A 75 -13.55 4.38 -14.07
C ALA A 75 -12.22 5.10 -13.72
N ARG A 76 -11.54 5.65 -14.73
CA ARG A 76 -10.24 6.34 -14.62
C ARG A 76 -10.40 7.85 -14.39
N ILE A 77 -11.45 8.46 -14.94
CA ILE A 77 -11.72 9.91 -14.89
C ILE A 77 -12.61 10.27 -13.68
N GLY A 78 -13.73 9.57 -13.50
CA GLY A 78 -14.76 9.86 -12.49
C GLY A 78 -14.32 9.92 -11.02
N PRO A 79 -13.28 9.20 -10.53
CA PRO A 79 -12.79 9.41 -9.16
C PRO A 79 -12.22 10.81 -8.93
N HIS A 80 -11.81 11.51 -9.99
CA HIS A 80 -11.10 12.78 -9.96
C HIS A 80 -11.98 13.98 -10.33
N THR A 81 -13.14 13.75 -10.95
CA THR A 81 -14.03 14.78 -11.52
C THR A 81 -15.47 14.63 -11.04
N PHE A 82 -16.14 15.75 -10.78
CA PHE A 82 -17.57 15.82 -10.46
C PHE A 82 -18.31 16.71 -11.47
N ILE A 83 -19.63 16.62 -11.48
CA ILE A 83 -20.50 17.54 -12.24
C ILE A 83 -20.73 18.78 -11.37
N ASP A 84 -20.00 19.86 -11.65
CA ASP A 84 -20.24 21.18 -11.06
C ASP A 84 -21.57 21.73 -11.61
N GLY A 85 -22.61 21.70 -10.77
CA GLY A 85 -23.96 22.13 -11.13
C GLY A 85 -24.19 23.62 -10.92
N ASN A 86 -23.21 24.34 -10.36
CA ASN A 86 -23.39 25.72 -9.88
C ASN A 86 -22.34 26.71 -10.43
N GLY A 87 -21.23 26.21 -10.99
CA GLY A 87 -20.19 26.96 -11.69
C GLY A 87 -19.07 27.52 -10.80
N ASN A 88 -18.95 27.07 -9.55
CA ASN A 88 -17.95 27.58 -8.59
C ASN A 88 -16.63 26.78 -8.54
N GLY A 89 -16.57 25.60 -9.17
CA GLY A 89 -15.42 24.69 -9.09
C GLY A 89 -15.21 24.03 -7.73
N GLU A 90 -16.24 23.92 -6.87
CA GLU A 90 -16.18 23.34 -5.52
C GLU A 90 -17.32 22.34 -5.28
N ARG A 91 -16.98 21.06 -5.08
CA ARG A 91 -17.96 19.97 -4.96
C ARG A 91 -18.85 20.09 -3.73
N ASP A 92 -20.14 20.36 -3.95
CA ASP A 92 -21.17 20.26 -2.92
C ASP A 92 -21.52 18.78 -2.61
N PRO A 93 -21.93 18.42 -1.38
CA PRO A 93 -22.37 17.06 -1.05
C PRO A 93 -23.55 16.51 -1.88
N THR A 94 -24.29 17.35 -2.60
CA THR A 94 -25.35 16.96 -3.55
C THR A 94 -24.83 16.63 -4.96
N GLU A 95 -23.63 17.07 -5.32
CA GLU A 95 -23.05 16.89 -6.65
C GLU A 95 -22.40 15.51 -6.78
N ARG A 96 -22.68 14.81 -7.89
CA ARG A 96 -22.20 13.45 -8.16
C ARG A 96 -20.84 13.48 -8.84
N GLN A 97 -20.03 12.44 -8.60
CA GLN A 97 -18.87 12.18 -9.44
C GLN A 97 -19.30 11.99 -10.90
N ALA A 98 -18.49 12.46 -11.84
CA ALA A 98 -18.82 12.42 -13.26
C ALA A 98 -18.83 10.97 -13.80
N GLY A 99 -19.74 10.67 -14.72
CA GLY A 99 -19.91 9.32 -15.25
C GLY A 99 -20.77 8.37 -14.42
N VAL A 100 -21.15 8.72 -13.18
CA VAL A 100 -21.97 7.82 -12.33
C VAL A 100 -23.32 7.54 -12.97
N ASP A 101 -24.04 8.58 -13.40
CA ASP A 101 -25.40 8.45 -13.94
C ASP A 101 -25.39 7.74 -15.31
N ASP A 102 -24.35 8.02 -16.11
CA ASP A 102 -24.07 7.34 -17.38
C ASP A 102 -23.86 5.83 -17.16
N LEU A 103 -22.97 5.46 -16.23
CA LEU A 103 -22.69 4.06 -15.88
C LEU A 103 -23.90 3.35 -15.25
N VAL A 104 -24.79 4.07 -14.57
CA VAL A 104 -26.05 3.53 -14.05
C VAL A 104 -27.01 3.14 -15.17
N ALA A 105 -27.02 3.85 -16.30
CA ALA A 105 -27.82 3.48 -17.46
C ALA A 105 -27.40 2.15 -18.11
N LEU A 106 -26.14 1.72 -17.93
CA LEU A 106 -25.63 0.44 -18.43
C LEU A 106 -26.11 -0.79 -17.63
N VAL A 107 -26.91 -0.61 -16.57
CA VAL A 107 -27.43 -1.74 -15.77
C VAL A 107 -28.28 -2.73 -16.58
N SER A 108 -28.91 -2.27 -17.67
CA SER A 108 -29.71 -3.09 -18.58
C SER A 108 -29.04 -3.32 -19.95
N ASP A 109 -27.71 -3.14 -20.05
CA ASP A 109 -27.01 -3.39 -21.31
C ASP A 109 -27.10 -4.88 -21.71
N PRO A 110 -27.45 -5.21 -22.98
CA PRO A 110 -27.50 -6.59 -23.44
C PRO A 110 -26.13 -7.30 -23.40
N ASP A 111 -25.03 -6.56 -23.51
CA ASP A 111 -23.67 -7.11 -23.50
C ASP A 111 -23.15 -7.30 -22.07
N ILE A 112 -22.77 -8.55 -21.74
CA ILE A 112 -22.31 -8.93 -20.40
C ILE A 112 -21.00 -8.23 -20.04
N ASN A 113 -20.07 -8.04 -20.98
CA ASN A 113 -18.80 -7.37 -20.74
C ASN A 113 -19.01 -5.87 -20.46
N VAL A 114 -19.96 -5.22 -21.15
CA VAL A 114 -20.35 -3.84 -20.83
C VAL A 114 -20.88 -3.75 -19.39
N ARG A 115 -21.74 -4.68 -18.95
CA ARG A 115 -22.22 -4.72 -17.55
C ARG A 115 -21.11 -4.99 -16.53
N VAL A 116 -20.16 -5.89 -16.82
CA VAL A 116 -18.99 -6.16 -15.95
C VAL A 116 -18.11 -4.91 -15.80
N VAL A 117 -17.77 -4.25 -16.91
CA VAL A 117 -16.94 -3.03 -16.88
C VAL A 117 -17.67 -1.87 -16.21
N ALA A 118 -18.99 -1.74 -16.39
CA ALA A 118 -19.79 -0.74 -15.67
C ALA A 118 -19.80 -0.98 -14.14
N ALA A 119 -20.01 -2.22 -13.70
CA ALA A 119 -19.93 -2.58 -12.29
C ALA A 119 -18.55 -2.30 -11.69
N PHE A 120 -17.47 -2.67 -12.40
CA PHE A 120 -16.09 -2.31 -12.04
C PHE A 120 -15.92 -0.80 -11.90
N ALA A 121 -16.37 -0.02 -12.89
CA ALA A 121 -16.20 1.42 -12.98
C ALA A 121 -16.87 2.18 -11.83
N LEU A 122 -18.13 1.87 -11.53
CA LEU A 122 -18.85 2.40 -10.36
C LEU A 122 -18.08 2.12 -9.06
N GLY A 123 -17.46 0.94 -8.97
CA GLY A 123 -16.58 0.57 -7.86
C GLY A 123 -15.29 1.38 -7.74
N GLN A 124 -14.73 1.89 -8.85
CA GLN A 124 -13.54 2.75 -8.83
C GLN A 124 -13.88 4.20 -8.52
N ILE A 125 -14.98 4.72 -9.07
CA ILE A 125 -15.45 6.08 -8.80
C ILE A 125 -15.77 6.26 -7.31
N GLY A 126 -16.27 5.22 -6.65
CA GLY A 126 -16.46 5.21 -5.19
C GLY A 126 -17.57 6.15 -4.68
N ASP A 127 -18.49 6.55 -5.57
CA ASP A 127 -19.68 7.31 -5.18
C ASP A 127 -20.76 6.39 -4.62
N THR A 128 -21.38 6.81 -3.52
CA THR A 128 -22.46 6.07 -2.85
C THR A 128 -23.80 6.11 -3.59
N ALA A 129 -24.01 7.06 -4.52
CA ALA A 129 -25.20 7.08 -5.37
C ALA A 129 -25.37 5.78 -6.18
N ALA A 130 -24.27 5.11 -6.52
CA ALA A 130 -24.26 3.87 -7.28
C ALA A 130 -24.71 2.61 -6.50
N LEU A 131 -24.94 2.70 -5.17
CA LEU A 131 -25.10 1.52 -4.31
C LEU A 131 -26.30 0.64 -4.66
N ASP A 132 -27.41 1.22 -5.13
CA ASP A 132 -28.60 0.45 -5.48
C ASP A 132 -28.43 -0.27 -6.82
N THR A 133 -27.80 0.38 -7.81
CA THR A 133 -27.43 -0.23 -9.09
C THR A 133 -26.36 -1.32 -8.92
N LEU A 134 -25.35 -1.09 -8.08
CA LEU A 134 -24.39 -2.14 -7.69
C LEU A 134 -25.07 -3.31 -6.97
N SER A 135 -26.12 -3.05 -6.18
CA SER A 135 -26.91 -4.12 -5.56
C SER A 135 -27.72 -4.90 -6.60
N GLN A 136 -28.28 -4.23 -7.61
CA GLN A 136 -28.97 -4.88 -8.74
C GLN A 136 -28.00 -5.78 -9.52
N PHE A 137 -26.83 -5.27 -9.93
CA PHE A 137 -25.78 -6.07 -10.57
C PHE A 137 -25.33 -7.25 -9.69
N ALA A 138 -25.14 -7.06 -8.38
CA ALA A 138 -24.81 -8.14 -7.44
C ALA A 138 -25.90 -9.22 -7.33
N THR A 139 -27.13 -8.92 -7.76
CA THR A 139 -28.24 -9.87 -7.91
C THR A 139 -28.52 -10.30 -9.36
N ASP A 140 -27.66 -9.96 -10.33
CA ASP A 140 -27.81 -10.38 -11.73
C ASP A 140 -27.65 -11.90 -11.86
N SER A 141 -28.78 -12.60 -11.87
CA SER A 141 -28.85 -14.05 -12.06
C SER A 141 -28.48 -14.53 -13.48
N THR A 142 -28.30 -13.61 -14.44
CA THR A 142 -27.91 -13.95 -15.82
C THR A 142 -26.39 -14.00 -16.01
N SER A 143 -25.60 -13.39 -15.12
CA SER A 143 -24.14 -13.44 -15.18
C SER A 143 -23.48 -13.41 -13.80
N ALA A 144 -22.83 -14.52 -13.44
CA ALA A 144 -22.05 -14.63 -12.22
C ALA A 144 -20.83 -13.69 -12.17
N ASP A 145 -20.30 -13.29 -13.34
CA ASP A 145 -19.17 -12.35 -13.42
C ASP A 145 -19.60 -10.90 -13.14
N VAL A 146 -20.77 -10.48 -13.66
CA VAL A 146 -21.39 -9.19 -13.32
C VAL A 146 -21.65 -9.14 -11.82
N ALA A 147 -22.27 -10.19 -11.27
CA ALA A 147 -22.56 -10.26 -9.84
C ALA A 147 -21.29 -10.27 -8.97
N ALA A 148 -20.23 -10.99 -9.37
CA ALA A 148 -18.98 -11.04 -8.63
C ALA A 148 -18.21 -9.71 -8.67
N GLU A 149 -18.12 -9.04 -9.82
CA GLU A 149 -17.43 -7.75 -9.91
C GLU A 149 -18.22 -6.63 -9.24
N ALA A 150 -19.56 -6.66 -9.28
CA ALA A 150 -20.41 -5.76 -8.51
C ALA A 150 -20.25 -5.92 -7.00
N VAL A 151 -20.11 -7.17 -6.51
CA VAL A 151 -19.75 -7.43 -5.11
C VAL A 151 -18.35 -6.90 -4.77
N GLU A 152 -17.36 -7.04 -5.65
CA GLU A 152 -16.05 -6.41 -5.45
C GLU A 152 -16.17 -4.88 -5.38
N ALA A 153 -16.95 -4.26 -6.27
CA ALA A 153 -17.23 -2.82 -6.28
C ALA A 153 -17.93 -2.34 -5.00
N MET A 154 -18.99 -3.02 -4.54
CA MET A 154 -19.65 -2.75 -3.26
C MET A 154 -18.68 -2.81 -2.08
N SER A 155 -17.71 -3.74 -2.11
CA SER A 155 -16.71 -3.85 -1.04
C SER A 155 -15.72 -2.68 -1.00
N LYS A 156 -15.50 -1.95 -2.12
CA LYS A 156 -14.68 -0.72 -2.14
C LYS A 156 -15.38 0.42 -1.39
N LEU A 157 -16.72 0.41 -1.36
CA LEU A 157 -17.58 1.34 -0.62
C LEU A 157 -17.77 0.97 0.88
N ALA A 158 -17.07 -0.04 1.41
CA ALA A 158 -17.28 -0.60 2.75
C ALA A 158 -17.11 0.38 3.94
N THR A 159 -16.56 1.58 3.74
CA THR A 159 -16.54 2.65 4.76
C THR A 159 -17.87 3.41 4.89
N LYS A 160 -18.74 3.32 3.87
CA LYS A 160 -20.06 3.98 3.80
C LYS A 160 -21.22 2.98 3.65
N LEU A 161 -20.95 1.75 3.19
CA LEU A 161 -21.91 0.67 3.00
C LEU A 161 -22.14 -0.13 4.30
N PRO A 162 -23.37 -0.21 4.85
CA PRO A 162 -23.68 -1.08 5.98
C PRO A 162 -23.49 -2.56 5.63
N LEU A 163 -22.77 -3.31 6.47
CA LEU A 163 -22.48 -4.74 6.28
C LEU A 163 -23.75 -5.59 6.02
N ALA A 164 -24.89 -5.21 6.59
CA ALA A 164 -26.16 -5.91 6.38
C ALA A 164 -26.63 -5.94 4.90
N ARG A 165 -26.24 -4.97 4.06
CA ARG A 165 -26.50 -4.97 2.60
C ARG A 165 -25.53 -5.85 1.81
N TYR A 166 -24.42 -6.30 2.43
CA TYR A 166 -23.34 -7.04 1.78
C TYR A 166 -23.26 -8.50 2.24
N ALA A 167 -23.56 -8.77 3.52
CA ALA A 167 -23.53 -10.09 4.13
C ALA A 167 -24.34 -11.18 3.37
N PRO A 168 -25.50 -10.91 2.74
CA PRO A 168 -26.24 -11.92 1.98
C PRO A 168 -25.40 -12.60 0.89
N PHE A 169 -24.50 -11.87 0.22
CA PHE A 169 -23.63 -12.40 -0.83
C PHE A 169 -22.57 -13.39 -0.31
N THR A 170 -22.40 -13.52 1.01
CA THR A 170 -21.50 -14.52 1.64
C THR A 170 -22.19 -15.85 1.97
N ALA A 171 -23.53 -15.88 1.88
CA ALA A 171 -24.35 -17.05 2.24
C ALA A 171 -24.21 -18.21 1.26
N GLU A 172 -24.59 -19.41 1.69
CA GLU A 172 -24.47 -20.65 0.90
C GLU A 172 -25.42 -20.68 -0.31
N SER A 173 -26.45 -19.83 -0.30
CA SER A 173 -27.39 -19.61 -1.42
C SER A 173 -26.83 -18.71 -2.53
N SER A 174 -25.68 -18.07 -2.34
CA SER A 174 -25.02 -17.26 -3.37
C SER A 174 -24.16 -18.13 -4.29
N PRO A 175 -24.14 -17.89 -5.63
CA PRO A 175 -23.28 -18.63 -6.56
C PRO A 175 -21.81 -18.60 -6.12
N GLU A 176 -21.09 -19.73 -6.25
CA GLU A 176 -19.81 -19.92 -5.56
C GLU A 176 -18.75 -18.84 -5.88
N GLY A 177 -18.65 -18.40 -7.15
CA GLY A 177 -17.74 -17.32 -7.54
C GLY A 177 -18.07 -15.97 -6.90
N VAL A 178 -19.36 -15.63 -6.83
CA VAL A 178 -19.87 -14.42 -6.15
C VAL A 178 -19.60 -14.52 -4.65
N ARG A 179 -19.88 -15.69 -4.06
CA ARG A 179 -19.65 -15.99 -2.65
C ARG A 179 -18.18 -15.89 -2.26
N ALA A 180 -17.28 -16.45 -3.08
CA ALA A 180 -15.84 -16.36 -2.90
C ALA A 180 -15.35 -14.90 -2.96
N ARG A 181 -15.82 -14.12 -3.95
CA ARG A 181 -15.48 -12.69 -4.06
C ARG A 181 -16.03 -11.87 -2.89
N ALA A 182 -17.25 -12.17 -2.42
CA ALA A 182 -17.85 -11.52 -1.26
C ALA A 182 -17.00 -11.71 -0.01
N ILE A 183 -16.62 -12.96 0.27
CA ILE A 183 -15.83 -13.37 1.44
C ILE A 183 -14.43 -12.77 1.39
N ARG A 184 -13.74 -12.82 0.24
CA ARG A 184 -12.40 -12.27 0.00
C ARG A 184 -12.23 -10.85 0.56
N TYR A 185 -13.23 -10.00 0.37
CA TYR A 185 -13.16 -8.57 0.72
C TYR A 185 -13.81 -8.19 2.05
N LEU A 186 -14.28 -9.13 2.87
CA LEU A 186 -14.85 -8.86 4.20
C LEU A 186 -13.92 -8.01 5.10
N PHE A 187 -12.59 -8.13 4.92
CA PHE A 187 -11.61 -7.30 5.65
C PHE A 187 -11.77 -5.78 5.41
N ARG A 188 -12.38 -5.36 4.28
CA ARG A 188 -12.60 -3.93 3.96
C ARG A 188 -13.59 -3.27 4.93
N PHE A 189 -14.55 -4.02 5.50
CA PHE A 189 -15.52 -3.55 6.50
C PHE A 189 -14.92 -3.36 7.90
N ARG A 190 -13.75 -3.94 8.18
CA ARG A 190 -12.96 -3.78 9.43
C ARG A 190 -13.70 -4.10 10.74
N SER A 191 -14.83 -4.81 10.70
CA SER A 191 -15.63 -5.18 11.87
C SER A 191 -15.42 -6.64 12.32
N ASP A 192 -15.89 -6.98 13.51
CA ASP A 192 -15.80 -8.34 14.05
C ASP A 192 -16.90 -9.25 13.50
N GLU A 193 -18.05 -8.70 13.13
CA GLU A 193 -19.15 -9.40 12.45
C GLU A 193 -18.72 -9.85 11.04
N ALA A 194 -18.06 -8.95 10.29
CA ALA A 194 -17.45 -9.29 9.00
C ALA A 194 -16.35 -10.37 9.16
N SER A 195 -15.62 -10.35 10.28
CA SER A 195 -14.62 -11.37 10.58
C SER A 195 -15.26 -12.72 10.96
N ALA A 196 -16.39 -12.70 11.67
CA ALA A 196 -17.17 -13.89 12.01
C ALA A 196 -17.78 -14.58 10.78
N LEU A 197 -18.25 -13.80 9.78
CA LEU A 197 -18.68 -14.34 8.49
C LEU A 197 -17.55 -15.10 7.78
N ALA A 198 -16.32 -14.57 7.80
CA ALA A 198 -15.14 -15.27 7.28
C ALA A 198 -14.82 -16.54 8.09
N VAL A 199 -14.95 -16.53 9.42
CA VAL A 199 -14.76 -17.73 10.26
C VAL A 199 -15.81 -18.81 9.94
N ALA A 200 -17.07 -18.44 9.68
CA ALA A 200 -18.09 -19.38 9.24
C ALA A 200 -17.74 -20.00 7.87
N ALA A 201 -17.20 -19.21 6.94
CA ALA A 201 -16.75 -19.68 5.63
C ALA A 201 -15.54 -20.65 5.68
N LEU A 202 -14.69 -20.60 6.72
CA LEU A 202 -13.71 -21.66 6.99
C LEU A 202 -14.37 -23.03 7.26
N GLY A 203 -15.69 -23.09 7.48
CA GLY A 203 -16.49 -24.31 7.56
C GLY A 203 -16.70 -25.02 6.22
N SER A 204 -16.57 -24.31 5.09
CA SER A 204 -17.06 -24.79 3.78
C SER A 204 -16.33 -26.04 3.26
N PRO A 205 -17.03 -26.98 2.59
CA PRO A 205 -16.37 -28.07 1.85
C PRO A 205 -15.54 -27.57 0.66
N SER A 206 -15.90 -26.42 0.06
CA SER A 206 -15.11 -25.82 -1.02
C SER A 206 -13.77 -25.29 -0.51
N SER A 207 -12.68 -25.74 -1.16
CA SER A 207 -11.33 -25.23 -0.89
C SER A 207 -11.15 -23.78 -1.35
N ALA A 208 -11.88 -23.32 -2.36
CA ALA A 208 -11.88 -21.92 -2.81
C ALA A 208 -12.53 -21.02 -1.74
N ILE A 209 -13.68 -21.41 -1.19
CA ILE A 209 -14.33 -20.66 -0.12
C ILE A 209 -13.44 -20.60 1.15
N ARG A 210 -12.80 -21.71 1.54
CA ARG A 210 -11.84 -21.70 2.66
C ARG A 210 -10.60 -20.84 2.40
N GLN A 211 -10.08 -20.83 1.18
CA GLN A 211 -8.95 -19.99 0.76
C GLN A 211 -9.28 -18.49 0.92
N GLU A 212 -10.43 -18.04 0.41
CA GLU A 212 -10.81 -16.61 0.47
C GLU A 212 -11.17 -16.18 1.89
N ALA A 213 -11.77 -17.07 2.69
CA ALA A 213 -11.98 -16.86 4.12
C ALA A 213 -10.66 -16.70 4.89
N ALA A 214 -9.68 -17.57 4.62
CA ALA A 214 -8.35 -17.47 5.21
C ALA A 214 -7.62 -16.20 4.76
N TYR A 215 -7.78 -15.76 3.51
CA TYR A 215 -7.23 -14.50 3.01
C TYR A 215 -7.81 -13.28 3.73
N ALA A 216 -9.14 -13.22 3.92
CA ALA A 216 -9.78 -12.13 4.65
C ALA A 216 -9.29 -12.04 6.11
N LEU A 217 -9.11 -13.17 6.79
CA LEU A 217 -8.57 -13.25 8.15
C LEU A 217 -7.05 -12.99 8.21
N ALA A 218 -6.30 -13.28 7.14
CA ALA A 218 -4.90 -12.86 7.01
C ALA A 218 -4.77 -11.34 6.84
N ARG A 219 -5.83 -10.66 6.37
CA ARG A 219 -5.89 -9.20 6.20
C ARG A 219 -6.43 -8.47 7.44
N ARG A 220 -7.12 -9.14 8.37
CA ARG A 220 -7.57 -8.62 9.67
C ARG A 220 -7.44 -9.68 10.78
N ALA A 221 -6.60 -9.41 11.78
CA ALA A 221 -6.49 -10.24 12.97
C ALA A 221 -7.84 -10.33 13.72
N TYR A 222 -8.32 -11.55 13.96
CA TYR A 222 -9.56 -11.81 14.69
C TYR A 222 -9.38 -13.05 15.59
N ALA A 223 -9.14 -12.82 16.89
CA ALA A 223 -8.72 -13.87 17.82
C ALA A 223 -9.68 -15.08 17.93
N PRO A 224 -11.03 -14.93 17.85
CA PRO A 224 -11.96 -16.07 17.85
C PRO A 224 -11.74 -17.06 16.68
N ALA A 225 -11.09 -16.65 15.58
CA ALA A 225 -10.77 -17.54 14.47
C ALA A 225 -9.73 -18.62 14.82
N ARG A 226 -8.91 -18.43 15.87
CA ARG A 226 -7.68 -19.20 16.15
C ARG A 226 -7.85 -20.71 16.01
N GLY A 227 -8.80 -21.31 16.74
CA GLY A 227 -8.99 -22.76 16.74
C GLY A 227 -9.45 -23.34 15.38
N ARG A 228 -10.21 -22.58 14.58
CA ARG A 228 -10.62 -23.04 13.23
C ARG A 228 -9.49 -22.86 12.22
N LEU A 229 -8.65 -21.83 12.38
CA LEU A 229 -7.44 -21.64 11.58
C LEU A 229 -6.40 -22.74 11.87
N GLU A 230 -6.16 -23.09 13.14
CA GLU A 230 -5.22 -24.15 13.53
C GLU A 230 -5.55 -25.51 12.88
N LEU A 231 -6.84 -25.87 12.81
CA LEU A 231 -7.32 -27.07 12.11
C LEU A 231 -7.11 -27.05 10.59
N LEU A 232 -6.89 -25.89 9.97
CA LEU A 232 -6.69 -25.71 8.53
C LEU A 232 -5.23 -25.43 8.16
N ALA A 233 -4.30 -25.48 9.12
CA ALA A 233 -2.87 -25.34 8.86
C ALA A 233 -2.28 -26.50 8.03
N THR A 234 -3.04 -27.59 7.88
CA THR A 234 -2.72 -28.78 7.07
C THR A 234 -3.70 -29.00 5.90
N ASP A 235 -4.50 -27.99 5.53
CA ASP A 235 -5.46 -28.08 4.42
C ASP A 235 -4.78 -28.48 3.09
N PRO A 236 -5.39 -29.35 2.25
CA PRO A 236 -4.81 -29.72 0.95
C PRO A 236 -4.46 -28.51 0.05
N ASN A 237 -5.23 -27.42 0.10
CA ASN A 237 -4.98 -26.21 -0.67
C ASN A 237 -3.80 -25.41 -0.07
N LEU A 238 -2.76 -25.22 -0.90
CA LEU A 238 -1.55 -24.43 -0.61
C LEU A 238 -1.84 -23.01 -0.09
N LEU A 239 -2.69 -22.27 -0.78
CA LEU A 239 -3.01 -20.89 -0.44
C LEU A 239 -3.80 -20.82 0.87
N THR A 240 -4.70 -21.79 1.13
CA THR A 240 -5.37 -21.92 2.44
C THR A 240 -4.33 -22.05 3.56
N ARG A 241 -3.37 -22.99 3.48
CA ARG A 241 -2.33 -23.14 4.52
C ARG A 241 -1.49 -21.87 4.70
N ALA A 242 -1.05 -21.26 3.60
CA ALA A 242 -0.24 -20.04 3.64
C ALA A 242 -1.01 -18.86 4.28
N TYR A 243 -2.27 -18.62 3.89
CA TYR A 243 -3.09 -17.56 4.48
C TYR A 243 -3.50 -17.86 5.93
N VAL A 244 -3.79 -19.12 6.27
CA VAL A 244 -4.03 -19.56 7.66
C VAL A 244 -2.87 -19.18 8.56
N LEU A 245 -1.62 -19.46 8.16
CA LEU A 245 -0.45 -19.12 8.97
C LEU A 245 -0.24 -17.60 9.08
N ARG A 246 -0.49 -16.83 8.01
CA ARG A 246 -0.47 -15.36 8.08
C ARG A 246 -1.55 -14.81 9.02
N ALA A 247 -2.74 -15.43 9.08
CA ALA A 247 -3.83 -15.07 9.98
C ALA A 247 -3.50 -15.42 11.45
N LEU A 248 -2.99 -16.62 11.72
CA LEU A 248 -2.48 -17.01 13.04
C LEU A 248 -1.33 -16.09 13.50
N GLY A 249 -0.43 -15.72 12.59
CA GLY A 249 0.62 -14.73 12.84
C GLY A 249 0.09 -13.31 13.08
N ALA A 250 -1.04 -12.93 12.50
CA ALA A 250 -1.70 -11.65 12.77
C ALA A 250 -2.41 -11.65 14.15
N ILE A 251 -2.94 -12.79 14.60
CA ILE A 251 -3.45 -12.98 15.97
C ILE A 251 -2.30 -13.00 16.98
N ALA A 252 -1.15 -13.59 16.60
CA ALA A 252 0.05 -13.76 17.39
C ALA A 252 -0.24 -14.41 18.77
N ALA A 253 -0.85 -15.60 18.76
CA ALA A 253 -1.15 -16.38 19.95
C ALA A 253 -0.01 -17.38 20.24
N PRO A 254 0.63 -17.36 21.43
CA PRO A 254 1.63 -18.35 21.82
C PRO A 254 1.14 -19.81 21.73
N GLU A 255 -0.15 -20.04 21.95
CA GLU A 255 -0.81 -21.35 21.85
C GLU A 255 -0.71 -21.94 20.44
N SER A 256 -0.65 -21.10 19.41
CA SER A 256 -0.53 -21.51 18.01
C SER A 256 0.90 -21.89 17.58
N LEU A 257 1.92 -21.67 18.43
CA LEU A 257 3.33 -21.90 18.05
C LEU A 257 3.61 -23.34 17.61
N GLY A 258 3.04 -24.35 18.29
CA GLY A 258 3.23 -25.76 17.91
C GLY A 258 2.76 -26.08 16.49
N VAL A 259 1.71 -25.40 16.03
CA VAL A 259 1.19 -25.50 14.65
C VAL A 259 2.13 -24.81 13.68
N MET A 260 2.60 -23.59 13.98
CA MET A 260 3.56 -22.86 13.14
C MET A 260 4.90 -23.62 13.00
N ILE A 261 5.45 -24.12 14.11
CA ILE A 261 6.69 -24.90 14.18
C ILE A 261 6.56 -26.26 13.47
N THR A 262 5.34 -26.79 13.30
CA THR A 262 5.06 -27.98 12.49
C THR A 262 4.99 -27.64 11.00
N ALA A 263 4.40 -26.49 10.64
CA ALA A 263 4.32 -26.01 9.26
C ALA A 263 5.68 -25.61 8.64
N LEU A 264 6.76 -25.53 9.43
CA LEU A 264 8.13 -25.44 8.92
C LEU A 264 8.56 -26.69 8.13
N ALA A 265 7.85 -27.82 8.25
CA ALA A 265 8.08 -29.03 7.45
C ALA A 265 7.22 -29.11 6.18
N ASP A 266 6.44 -28.06 5.82
CA ASP A 266 5.63 -28.08 4.61
C ASP A 266 6.52 -28.09 3.35
N PRO A 267 6.18 -28.90 2.32
CA PRO A 267 6.98 -28.96 1.08
C PRO A 267 7.06 -27.61 0.33
N HIS A 268 6.09 -26.70 0.49
CA HIS A 268 6.04 -25.45 -0.26
C HIS A 268 6.62 -24.26 0.53
N PRO A 269 7.60 -23.52 -0.01
CA PRO A 269 8.27 -22.43 0.72
C PRO A 269 7.32 -21.34 1.19
N TRP A 270 6.25 -21.04 0.44
CA TRP A 270 5.26 -20.05 0.89
C TRP A 270 4.64 -20.38 2.25
N VAL A 271 4.45 -21.67 2.57
CA VAL A 271 3.90 -22.09 3.87
C VAL A 271 4.97 -21.93 4.95
N ARG A 272 6.21 -22.39 4.71
CA ARG A 272 7.36 -22.22 5.62
C ARG A 272 7.65 -20.75 5.93
N THR A 273 7.80 -19.91 4.91
CA THR A 273 7.89 -18.44 5.02
C THR A 273 6.74 -17.86 5.86
N SER A 274 5.50 -18.28 5.63
CA SER A 274 4.34 -17.74 6.36
C SER A 274 4.33 -18.18 7.83
N ALA A 275 4.82 -19.38 8.15
CA ALA A 275 5.05 -19.83 9.52
C ALA A 275 6.18 -19.04 10.21
N LEU A 276 7.31 -18.80 9.54
CA LEU A 276 8.44 -18.04 10.11
C LEU A 276 8.04 -16.59 10.46
N VAL A 277 7.33 -15.91 9.55
CA VAL A 277 6.76 -14.57 9.82
C VAL A 277 5.76 -14.61 10.98
N ALA A 278 4.99 -15.68 11.13
CA ALA A 278 4.05 -15.85 12.24
C ALA A 278 4.77 -16.07 13.58
N ILE A 279 5.82 -16.89 13.61
CA ILE A 279 6.67 -17.13 14.79
C ILE A 279 7.35 -15.83 15.23
N ALA A 280 7.94 -15.07 14.30
CA ALA A 280 8.55 -13.77 14.58
C ALA A 280 7.53 -12.76 15.17
N ARG A 281 6.28 -12.75 14.69
CA ARG A 281 5.20 -11.92 15.25
C ARG A 281 4.75 -12.36 16.65
N VAL A 282 4.74 -13.65 16.96
CA VAL A 282 4.54 -14.13 18.34
C VAL A 282 5.68 -13.62 19.22
N GLY A 283 6.94 -13.79 18.79
CA GLY A 283 8.11 -13.26 19.50
C GLY A 283 8.09 -11.75 19.73
N ALA A 284 7.59 -10.97 18.75
CA ALA A 284 7.44 -9.52 18.86
C ALA A 284 6.45 -9.08 19.96
N LYS A 285 5.45 -9.92 20.23
CA LYS A 285 4.36 -9.67 21.18
C LYS A 285 4.63 -10.27 22.55
N ASP A 286 5.25 -11.46 22.60
CA ASP A 286 5.75 -12.12 23.80
C ASP A 286 7.07 -12.86 23.52
N PRO A 287 8.23 -12.23 23.79
CA PRO A 287 9.53 -12.87 23.68
C PRO A 287 9.74 -14.09 24.60
N ARG A 288 8.88 -14.29 25.62
CA ARG A 288 8.94 -15.44 26.54
C ARG A 288 8.20 -16.66 26.00
N ALA A 289 7.48 -16.55 24.89
CA ALA A 289 6.90 -17.71 24.22
C ALA A 289 7.97 -18.56 23.51
N LEU A 290 9.05 -17.92 23.04
CA LEU A 290 10.10 -18.54 22.19
C LEU A 290 11.32 -18.99 23.01
N MET A 291 11.11 -19.93 23.95
CA MET A 291 12.15 -20.40 24.88
C MET A 291 12.59 -21.85 24.68
N LYS A 292 11.89 -22.66 23.87
CA LYS A 292 12.15 -24.10 23.78
C LYS A 292 13.32 -24.44 22.83
N PRO A 293 14.33 -25.23 23.25
CA PRO A 293 15.49 -25.55 22.41
C PRO A 293 15.15 -26.31 21.10
N GLU A 294 14.15 -27.17 21.13
CA GLU A 294 13.73 -27.98 19.97
C GLU A 294 13.02 -27.15 18.89
N GLU A 295 12.35 -26.07 19.28
CA GLU A 295 11.78 -25.10 18.34
C GLU A 295 12.89 -24.25 17.71
N ALA A 296 13.85 -23.79 18.52
CA ALA A 296 15.00 -23.04 18.06
C ALA A 296 15.82 -23.82 17.01
N LEU A 297 16.00 -25.13 17.20
CA LEU A 297 16.66 -26.00 16.22
C LEU A 297 15.89 -26.05 14.89
N ARG A 298 14.56 -26.16 14.90
CA ARG A 298 13.74 -26.15 13.66
C ARG A 298 13.86 -24.82 12.91
N VAL A 299 13.83 -23.69 13.61
CA VAL A 299 14.05 -22.36 12.99
C VAL A 299 15.48 -22.22 12.47
N THR A 300 16.47 -22.75 13.19
CA THR A 300 17.89 -22.77 12.76
C THR A 300 18.06 -23.50 11.42
N ILE A 301 17.40 -24.64 11.22
CA ILE A 301 17.47 -25.41 9.96
C ILE A 301 16.90 -24.62 8.78
N MET A 302 15.89 -23.77 8.98
CA MET A 302 15.31 -22.92 7.93
C MET A 302 16.27 -21.82 7.42
N THR A 303 17.40 -21.60 8.09
CA THR A 303 18.47 -20.70 7.60
C THR A 303 19.33 -21.33 6.50
N GLU A 304 19.08 -22.59 6.14
CA GLU A 304 19.71 -23.34 5.03
C GLU A 304 18.64 -23.81 4.01
N ASP A 305 17.45 -23.20 4.02
CA ASP A 305 16.37 -23.54 3.06
C ASP A 305 16.78 -23.19 1.62
N PRO A 306 16.47 -24.00 0.59
CA PRO A 306 16.74 -23.63 -0.80
C PRO A 306 16.06 -22.33 -1.23
N ASP A 307 14.88 -22.01 -0.69
CA ASP A 307 14.14 -20.79 -1.02
C ASP A 307 14.70 -19.56 -0.26
N PRO A 308 15.19 -18.51 -0.96
CA PRO A 308 15.81 -17.35 -0.31
C PRO A 308 14.82 -16.54 0.53
N GLY A 309 13.54 -16.53 0.16
CA GLY A 309 12.50 -15.86 0.95
C GLY A 309 12.26 -16.53 2.30
N THR A 310 12.44 -17.86 2.36
CA THR A 310 12.34 -18.68 3.56
C THR A 310 13.59 -18.50 4.43
N ARG A 311 14.80 -18.50 3.85
CA ARG A 311 16.03 -18.14 4.58
C ARG A 311 15.93 -16.73 5.18
N ALA A 312 15.60 -15.73 4.38
CA ALA A 312 15.41 -14.35 4.82
C ALA A 312 14.40 -14.22 5.97
N SER A 313 13.26 -14.91 5.87
CA SER A 313 12.23 -14.91 6.92
C SER A 313 12.66 -15.65 8.19
N SER A 314 13.59 -16.61 8.09
CA SER A 314 14.07 -17.37 9.25
C SER A 314 14.95 -16.52 10.18
N ILE A 315 15.66 -15.52 9.65
CA ILE A 315 16.65 -14.73 10.39
C ILE A 315 16.01 -13.87 11.50
N ASP A 316 14.86 -13.22 11.24
CA ASP A 316 14.16 -12.45 12.28
C ASP A 316 13.57 -13.37 13.37
N ALA A 317 13.03 -14.52 12.97
CA ALA A 317 12.54 -15.54 13.92
C ALA A 317 13.67 -16.12 14.78
N LEU A 318 14.84 -16.40 14.17
CA LEU A 318 16.04 -16.86 14.86
C LEU A 318 16.53 -15.83 15.88
N GLY A 319 16.45 -14.53 15.57
CA GLY A 319 16.82 -13.44 16.46
C GLY A 319 16.16 -13.52 17.84
N TYR A 320 14.87 -13.88 17.91
CA TYR A 320 14.18 -14.03 19.20
C TYR A 320 14.72 -15.21 20.03
N TYR A 321 14.96 -16.37 19.40
CA TYR A 321 15.55 -17.53 20.08
C TYR A 321 17.01 -17.30 20.48
N ALA A 322 17.80 -16.60 19.66
CA ALA A 322 19.23 -16.32 19.89
C ALA A 322 19.53 -15.64 21.23
N LYS A 323 18.56 -14.94 21.83
CA LYS A 323 18.72 -14.31 23.15
C LYS A 323 18.87 -15.32 24.30
N GLN A 324 18.35 -16.54 24.13
CA GLN A 324 18.25 -17.57 25.17
C GLN A 324 18.84 -18.92 24.74
N ASN A 325 19.08 -19.13 23.45
CA ASN A 325 19.59 -20.37 22.87
C ASN A 325 20.98 -20.16 22.24
N GLU A 326 22.01 -20.81 22.79
CA GLU A 326 23.40 -20.64 22.37
C GLU A 326 23.65 -21.07 20.89
N PRO A 327 23.16 -22.23 20.40
CA PRO A 327 23.27 -22.59 18.99
C PRO A 327 22.63 -21.55 18.05
N ALA A 328 21.41 -21.08 18.35
CA ALA A 328 20.73 -20.07 17.55
C ALA A 328 21.51 -18.73 17.52
N ARG A 329 22.14 -18.34 18.64
CA ARG A 329 23.01 -17.15 18.66
C ARG A 329 24.26 -17.33 17.82
N LYS A 330 24.93 -18.48 17.94
CA LYS A 330 26.10 -18.81 17.11
C LYS A 330 25.76 -18.76 15.62
N ARG A 331 24.64 -19.37 15.20
CA ARG A 331 24.19 -19.33 13.80
C ARG A 331 23.84 -17.91 13.33
N LEU A 332 23.18 -17.09 14.16
CA LEU A 332 22.88 -15.69 13.80
C LEU A 332 24.17 -14.87 13.57
N MET A 333 25.20 -15.08 14.38
CA MET A 333 26.50 -14.45 14.22
C MET A 333 27.26 -14.97 12.99
N GLU A 334 27.17 -16.27 12.68
CA GLU A 334 27.72 -16.86 11.46
C GLU A 334 27.08 -16.26 10.20
N ILE A 335 25.75 -16.07 10.19
CA ILE A 335 25.03 -15.42 9.09
C ILE A 335 25.45 -13.95 8.96
N ALA A 336 25.59 -13.22 10.06
CA ALA A 336 26.02 -11.81 10.04
C ALA A 336 27.43 -11.61 9.47
N GLY A 337 28.34 -12.56 9.69
CA GLY A 337 29.68 -12.58 9.10
C GLY A 337 29.70 -13.05 7.64
N ASN A 338 29.12 -14.23 7.37
CA ASN A 338 29.42 -15.04 6.18
C ASN A 338 28.21 -15.33 5.26
N GLY A 339 27.01 -14.86 5.61
CA GLY A 339 25.80 -15.06 4.79
C GLY A 339 25.82 -14.24 3.49
N SER A 340 24.77 -14.40 2.66
CA SER A 340 24.55 -13.54 1.49
C SER A 340 24.39 -12.08 1.90
N ARG A 341 24.57 -11.14 0.97
CA ARG A 341 24.40 -9.69 1.23
C ARG A 341 23.09 -9.41 1.96
N TRP A 342 21.98 -9.98 1.47
CA TRP A 342 20.65 -9.75 2.04
C TRP A 342 20.52 -10.37 3.44
N GLU A 343 21.09 -11.55 3.64
CA GLU A 343 21.07 -12.27 4.92
C GLU A 343 21.91 -11.56 5.99
N ARG A 344 23.10 -11.06 5.65
CA ARG A 344 23.93 -10.22 6.54
C ARG A 344 23.20 -8.96 6.98
N GLU A 345 22.53 -8.29 6.05
CA GLU A 345 21.73 -7.08 6.32
C GLU A 345 20.52 -7.36 7.23
N LEU A 346 19.85 -8.51 7.06
CA LEU A 346 18.77 -8.96 7.94
C LEU A 346 19.29 -9.36 9.33
N ALA A 347 20.43 -10.04 9.40
CA ALA A 347 21.06 -10.45 10.64
C ALA A 347 21.50 -9.24 11.48
N ALA A 348 22.04 -8.18 10.86
CA ALA A 348 22.36 -6.93 11.54
C ALA A 348 21.11 -6.29 12.20
N GLY A 349 19.97 -6.30 11.50
CA GLY A 349 18.68 -5.85 12.07
C GLY A 349 18.20 -6.73 13.23
N ALA A 350 18.23 -8.05 13.06
CA ALA A 350 17.86 -9.01 14.10
C ALA A 350 18.76 -8.90 15.35
N ILE A 351 20.07 -8.67 15.17
CA ILE A 351 21.02 -8.43 16.26
C ILE A 351 20.66 -7.14 16.99
N ALA A 352 20.56 -6.01 16.28
CA ALA A 352 20.24 -4.72 16.90
C ALA A 352 18.88 -4.67 17.61
N LYS A 353 17.92 -5.49 17.16
CA LYS A 353 16.57 -5.63 17.73
C LYS A 353 16.55 -6.40 19.06
N GLN A 354 17.51 -7.29 19.29
CA GLN A 354 17.47 -8.27 20.39
C GLN A 354 18.59 -8.08 21.44
N PHE A 355 19.74 -7.53 21.01
CA PHE A 355 20.94 -7.32 21.81
C PHE A 355 21.33 -5.84 21.81
N ASP A 356 21.48 -5.24 23.00
CA ASP A 356 21.90 -3.83 23.16
C ASP A 356 23.44 -3.68 23.13
N ASN A 357 24.11 -4.40 22.22
CA ASN A 357 25.57 -4.48 22.15
C ASN A 357 26.06 -4.25 20.72
N GLU A 358 26.61 -3.07 20.48
CA GLU A 358 27.23 -2.66 19.22
C GLU A 358 28.30 -3.63 18.72
N LYS A 359 29.08 -4.23 19.63
CA LYS A 359 30.15 -5.19 19.31
C LYS A 359 29.67 -6.52 18.75
N MET A 360 28.35 -6.74 18.66
CA MET A 360 27.75 -7.89 17.97
C MET A 360 27.37 -7.58 16.52
N LEU A 361 27.38 -6.31 16.10
CA LEU A 361 27.22 -5.96 14.70
C LEU A 361 28.55 -6.18 13.94
N PRO A 362 28.53 -6.65 12.68
CA PRO A 362 29.71 -6.62 11.82
C PRO A 362 30.29 -5.20 11.71
N ALA A 363 31.61 -5.07 11.60
CA ALA A 363 32.26 -3.76 11.47
C ALA A 363 32.01 -3.11 10.09
N ASP A 364 31.74 -3.92 9.06
CA ASP A 364 31.57 -3.55 7.66
C ASP A 364 30.08 -3.44 7.25
N LEU A 365 29.24 -2.79 8.06
CA LEU A 365 27.82 -2.64 7.75
C LEU A 365 27.59 -1.91 6.41
N SER A 366 26.96 -2.59 5.46
CA SER A 366 26.41 -1.95 4.26
C SER A 366 25.37 -0.89 4.65
N SER A 367 25.12 0.08 3.78
CA SER A 367 24.07 1.10 3.98
C SER A 367 22.71 0.47 4.34
N TRP A 368 22.33 -0.60 3.64
CA TRP A 368 21.10 -1.35 3.91
C TRP A 368 21.13 -2.13 5.22
N ALA A 369 22.30 -2.50 5.76
CA ALA A 369 22.45 -3.05 7.11
C ALA A 369 22.31 -1.95 8.18
N LYS A 370 22.88 -0.76 7.97
CA LYS A 370 22.68 0.41 8.84
C LYS A 370 21.21 0.82 8.92
N VAL A 371 20.49 0.79 7.78
CA VAL A 371 19.03 0.98 7.72
C VAL A 371 18.31 -0.07 8.56
N ARG A 372 18.65 -1.36 8.45
CA ARG A 372 18.06 -2.44 9.28
C ARG A 372 18.35 -2.28 10.78
N VAL A 373 19.49 -1.69 11.15
CA VAL A 373 19.81 -1.31 12.54
C VAL A 373 18.95 -0.14 13.04
N LEU A 374 18.60 0.82 12.18
CA LEU A 374 17.67 1.92 12.50
C LEU A 374 16.21 1.45 12.61
N GLU A 375 15.78 0.53 11.74
CA GLU A 375 14.46 -0.11 11.76
C GLU A 375 14.16 -0.82 13.09
N ALA A 376 15.19 -1.35 13.76
CA ALA A 376 15.06 -2.14 14.98
C ALA A 376 14.41 -1.38 16.16
N ALA A 377 14.38 -0.05 16.13
CA ALA A 377 13.76 0.83 17.14
C ALA A 377 14.17 0.53 18.60
N SER A 378 15.35 -0.06 18.78
CA SER A 378 15.93 -0.53 20.03
C SER A 378 16.83 0.53 20.70
N PRO A 379 17.23 0.34 21.98
CA PRO A 379 18.20 1.20 22.64
C PRO A 379 19.51 1.40 21.85
N LEU A 380 20.00 0.35 21.17
CA LEU A 380 21.17 0.43 20.29
C LEU A 380 20.90 1.33 19.07
N SER A 381 19.73 1.20 18.44
CA SER A 381 19.36 2.07 17.30
C SER A 381 19.31 3.55 17.68
N TYR A 382 18.85 3.88 18.90
CA TYR A 382 18.81 5.26 19.40
C TYR A 382 20.21 5.82 19.70
N ARG A 383 21.17 4.97 20.12
CA ARG A 383 22.57 5.36 20.33
C ARG A 383 23.31 5.59 19.00
N LEU A 384 23.03 4.79 17.98
CA LEU A 384 23.71 4.87 16.67
C LEU A 384 23.12 5.92 15.72
N ARG A 385 21.84 6.29 15.88
CA ARG A 385 21.15 7.27 15.01
C ARG A 385 21.91 8.60 14.83
N PRO A 386 22.53 9.24 15.85
CA PRO A 386 23.31 10.47 15.65
C PRO A 386 24.56 10.32 14.78
N VAL A 387 25.11 9.09 14.68
CA VAL A 387 26.21 8.77 13.77
C VAL A 387 25.68 8.56 12.36
N TYR A 388 24.64 7.74 12.19
CA TYR A 388 24.04 7.42 10.89
C TYR A 388 23.31 8.60 10.23
N ALA A 389 22.88 9.60 11.00
CA ALA A 389 22.40 10.88 10.45
C ALA A 389 23.49 11.72 9.74
N ARG A 390 24.76 11.31 9.85
CA ARG A 390 25.94 11.94 9.21
C ARG A 390 26.63 11.00 8.23
N ASP A 391 26.00 9.89 7.88
CA ASP A 391 26.55 8.91 6.93
C ASP A 391 26.67 9.54 5.52
N PRO A 392 27.72 9.22 4.74
CA PRO A 392 27.84 9.71 3.36
C PRO A 392 26.65 9.30 2.49
N ASP A 393 26.04 8.14 2.75
CA ASP A 393 24.90 7.63 2.00
C ASP A 393 23.58 8.35 2.38
N PRO A 394 22.89 9.04 1.43
CA PRO A 394 21.64 9.73 1.72
C PRO A 394 20.51 8.77 2.16
N MET A 395 20.50 7.51 1.72
CA MET A 395 19.53 6.51 2.19
C MET A 395 19.64 6.30 3.70
N VAL A 396 20.86 6.28 4.24
CA VAL A 396 21.12 6.06 5.66
C VAL A 396 20.71 7.30 6.46
N ARG A 397 21.00 8.52 5.97
CA ARG A 397 20.55 9.77 6.60
C ARG A 397 19.02 9.93 6.56
N ALA A 398 18.38 9.61 5.44
CA ALA A 398 16.93 9.62 5.27
C ALA A 398 16.26 8.67 6.28
N ASN A 399 16.78 7.45 6.42
CA ASN A 399 16.26 6.48 7.40
C ASN A 399 16.59 6.84 8.85
N ALA A 400 17.68 7.58 9.10
CA ALA A 400 17.95 8.14 10.43
C ALA A 400 16.87 9.15 10.86
N MET A 401 16.23 9.85 9.90
CA MET A 401 15.05 10.70 10.15
C MET A 401 13.73 9.92 10.15
N SER A 402 13.46 9.09 9.13
CA SER A 402 12.16 8.42 8.94
C SER A 402 11.77 7.47 10.09
N THR A 403 12.78 6.91 10.77
CA THR A 403 12.63 6.01 11.93
C THR A 403 12.48 6.75 13.27
N ILE A 404 12.48 8.09 13.30
CA ILE A 404 12.17 8.86 14.51
C ILE A 404 10.68 8.72 14.84
N ALA A 405 10.39 7.99 15.92
CA ALA A 405 9.06 7.82 16.47
C ALA A 405 8.45 9.18 16.90
N ASP A 406 7.15 9.32 16.73
CA ASP A 406 6.45 10.61 16.87
C ASP A 406 6.57 11.21 18.29
N ASP A 407 6.68 10.38 19.34
CA ASP A 407 6.92 10.77 20.74
C ASP A 407 8.37 11.21 21.02
N ARG A 408 9.31 10.86 20.13
CA ARG A 408 10.74 11.17 20.24
C ARG A 408 11.16 12.40 19.42
N VAL A 409 10.27 12.96 18.59
CA VAL A 409 10.55 14.08 17.67
C VAL A 409 11.17 15.27 18.41
N ASN A 410 10.59 15.73 19.52
CA ASN A 410 11.08 16.92 20.23
C ASN A 410 12.48 16.70 20.85
N VAL A 411 12.77 15.49 21.32
CA VAL A 411 14.09 15.10 21.84
C VAL A 411 15.13 14.99 20.72
N ALA A 412 14.68 14.77 19.48
CA ALA A 412 15.52 14.66 18.29
C ALA A 412 15.67 15.98 17.50
N LEU A 413 15.18 17.12 18.00
CA LEU A 413 15.22 18.40 17.26
C LEU A 413 16.65 18.81 16.83
N GLU A 414 17.64 18.64 17.70
CA GLU A 414 19.06 18.91 17.37
C GLU A 414 19.63 18.01 16.26
N LEU A 415 18.95 16.90 15.95
CA LEU A 415 19.26 16.02 14.84
C LEU A 415 18.43 16.33 13.57
N ILE A 416 17.19 16.78 13.76
CA ILE A 416 16.25 17.07 12.68
C ILE A 416 16.56 18.43 12.04
N ARG A 417 16.90 19.46 12.82
CA ARG A 417 17.16 20.83 12.31
C ARG A 417 18.21 20.86 11.19
N PRO A 418 19.40 20.22 11.30
CA PRO A 418 20.40 20.26 10.23
C PRO A 418 19.95 19.47 8.99
N ALA A 419 19.14 18.43 9.20
CA ALA A 419 18.64 17.58 8.12
C ALA A 419 17.55 18.25 7.27
N LEU A 420 16.93 19.35 7.74
CA LEU A 420 16.10 20.23 6.91
C LEU A 420 16.93 20.91 5.79
N GLU A 421 18.24 21.08 6.00
CA GLU A 421 19.14 21.75 5.06
C GLU A 421 20.01 20.79 4.22
N ASP A 422 19.90 19.46 4.43
CA ASP A 422 20.68 18.43 3.73
C ASP A 422 20.69 18.64 2.21
N SER A 423 21.75 18.26 1.50
CA SER A 423 21.82 18.38 0.03
C SER A 423 20.75 17.55 -0.68
N ASP A 424 20.36 16.40 -0.12
CA ASP A 424 19.45 15.44 -0.76
C ASP A 424 17.96 15.73 -0.43
N PRO A 425 17.05 15.78 -1.44
CA PRO A 425 15.64 16.10 -1.23
C PRO A 425 14.89 15.03 -0.43
N ILE A 426 15.27 13.75 -0.51
CA ILE A 426 14.62 12.67 0.23
C ILE A 426 14.95 12.78 1.72
N VAL A 427 16.21 13.09 2.05
CA VAL A 427 16.63 13.37 3.43
C VAL A 427 15.86 14.57 4.00
N ARG A 428 15.76 15.66 3.23
CA ARG A 428 14.96 16.83 3.62
C ARG A 428 13.49 16.48 3.82
N GLY A 429 12.85 15.74 2.91
CA GLY A 429 11.45 15.33 3.02
C GLY A 429 11.15 14.59 4.32
N TYR A 430 11.97 13.60 4.68
CA TYR A 430 11.83 12.91 5.96
C TYR A 430 12.12 13.81 7.16
N ALA A 431 13.11 14.71 7.10
CA ALA A 431 13.36 15.69 8.16
C ALA A 431 12.17 16.64 8.36
N ILE A 432 11.57 17.12 7.27
CA ILE A 432 10.39 18.00 7.21
C ILE A 432 9.17 17.29 7.82
N GLU A 433 8.90 16.02 7.46
CA GLU A 433 7.85 15.19 8.08
C GLU A 433 8.01 15.14 9.60
N ARG A 434 9.23 14.86 10.09
CA ARG A 434 9.50 14.75 11.53
C ARG A 434 9.32 16.11 12.20
N TYR A 435 9.88 17.17 11.61
CA TYR A 435 9.85 18.52 12.15
C TYR A 435 8.44 19.11 12.26
N ALA A 436 7.55 18.85 11.29
CA ALA A 436 6.15 19.29 11.34
C ALA A 436 5.40 18.79 12.59
N LYS A 437 5.74 17.58 13.07
CA LYS A 437 5.19 16.97 14.30
C LYS A 437 5.78 17.52 15.60
N SER A 438 6.80 18.38 15.53
CA SER A 438 7.43 18.95 16.74
C SER A 438 6.53 19.96 17.45
N GLN A 439 6.95 20.37 18.65
CA GLN A 439 6.38 21.48 19.43
C GLN A 439 7.15 22.80 19.25
N ASP A 440 7.96 22.93 18.20
CA ASP A 440 8.71 24.16 17.94
C ASP A 440 7.80 25.34 17.56
N ALA A 441 8.06 26.51 18.15
CA ALA A 441 7.40 27.77 17.81
C ALA A 441 7.76 28.26 16.40
N LYS A 442 8.97 27.96 15.91
CA LYS A 442 9.45 28.31 14.56
C LYS A 442 8.94 27.38 13.45
N LYS A 443 7.92 26.54 13.71
CA LYS A 443 7.43 25.59 12.69
C LYS A 443 6.96 26.25 11.40
N LEU A 444 6.19 27.33 11.47
CA LEU A 444 5.66 28.02 10.28
C LEU A 444 6.78 28.62 9.42
N GLU A 445 7.71 29.34 10.05
CA GLU A 445 8.90 29.94 9.44
C GLU A 445 9.74 28.89 8.68
N MET A 446 10.16 27.84 9.39
CA MET A 446 11.05 26.81 8.84
C MET A 446 10.36 25.94 7.76
N LEU A 447 9.07 25.62 7.91
CA LEU A 447 8.34 24.84 6.89
C LEU A 447 8.03 25.66 5.64
N THR A 448 7.85 26.99 5.75
CA THR A 448 7.69 27.87 4.59
C THR A 448 9.01 27.95 3.82
N ALA A 449 10.13 28.19 4.51
CA ALA A 449 11.45 28.19 3.90
C ALA A 449 11.82 26.83 3.25
N ALA A 450 11.43 25.72 3.87
CA ALA A 450 11.61 24.38 3.30
C ALA A 450 10.76 24.16 2.03
N GLU A 451 9.52 24.66 2.00
CA GLU A 451 8.66 24.63 0.81
C GLU A 451 9.26 25.45 -0.33
N GLU A 452 9.69 26.69 -0.04
CA GLU A 452 10.32 27.63 -0.97
C GLU A 452 11.66 27.12 -1.53
N ARG A 453 12.46 26.42 -0.71
CA ARG A 453 13.68 25.74 -1.15
C ARG A 453 13.36 24.56 -2.06
N ALA A 454 12.39 23.72 -1.68
CA ALA A 454 12.06 22.50 -2.39
C ALA A 454 11.44 22.74 -3.79
N ARG A 455 11.00 23.97 -4.09
CA ARG A 455 10.57 24.43 -5.44
C ARG A 455 11.60 24.25 -6.56
N ARG A 456 12.83 23.87 -6.23
CA ARG A 456 13.95 23.73 -7.15
C ARG A 456 14.51 22.30 -7.17
N ASP A 457 13.82 21.37 -6.51
CA ASP A 457 14.21 19.96 -6.48
C ASP A 457 13.74 19.24 -7.74
N LYS A 458 14.42 18.14 -8.09
CA LYS A 458 13.99 17.22 -9.15
C LYS A 458 12.98 16.18 -8.62
N GLU A 459 13.14 15.80 -7.35
CA GLU A 459 12.25 14.89 -6.64
C GLU A 459 11.35 15.69 -5.69
N ASP A 460 10.04 15.55 -5.86
CA ASP A 460 9.04 16.44 -5.23
C ASP A 460 8.82 16.15 -3.73
N ASP A 461 9.33 15.04 -3.19
CA ASP A 461 9.05 14.53 -1.84
C ASP A 461 9.33 15.52 -0.70
N ALA A 462 10.38 16.37 -0.84
CA ALA A 462 10.66 17.45 0.12
C ALA A 462 9.51 18.47 0.16
N ARG A 463 9.03 18.84 -1.03
CA ARG A 463 7.98 19.82 -1.29
C ARG A 463 6.61 19.28 -0.86
N LEU A 464 6.30 18.02 -1.20
CA LEU A 464 5.09 17.33 -0.72
C LEU A 464 5.01 17.35 0.81
N SER A 465 6.14 17.04 1.46
CA SER A 465 6.27 17.01 2.91
C SER A 465 6.09 18.39 3.54
N ALA A 466 6.65 19.44 2.94
CA ALA A 466 6.53 20.81 3.42
C ALA A 466 5.10 21.34 3.30
N ILE A 467 4.46 21.16 2.14
CA ILE A 467 3.05 21.51 1.88
C ILE A 467 2.13 20.86 2.92
N ARG A 468 2.31 19.55 3.15
CA ARG A 468 1.52 18.79 4.16
C ARG A 468 1.78 19.33 5.57
N GLY A 469 3.05 19.50 5.93
CA GLY A 469 3.46 20.00 7.25
C GLY A 469 2.92 21.40 7.57
N LEU A 470 2.91 22.30 6.58
CA LEU A 470 2.29 23.61 6.67
C LEU A 470 0.79 23.52 6.97
N THR A 471 0.06 22.59 6.33
CA THR A 471 -1.39 22.47 6.54
C THR A 471 -1.77 22.00 7.95
N GLU A 472 -0.90 21.23 8.63
CA GLU A 472 -1.09 20.83 10.03
C GLU A 472 -0.95 22.01 11.03
N ILE A 473 -0.43 23.16 10.58
CA ILE A 473 -0.38 24.40 11.37
C ILE A 473 -1.64 25.22 11.08
N ASP A 474 -2.24 25.84 12.09
CA ASP A 474 -3.28 26.84 11.90
C ASP A 474 -2.66 28.24 11.82
N TYR A 475 -2.79 28.90 10.66
CA TYR A 475 -2.20 30.22 10.42
C TYR A 475 -3.00 31.05 9.38
N PRO A 476 -2.97 32.40 9.46
CA PRO A 476 -3.64 33.26 8.50
C PRO A 476 -3.11 33.03 7.08
N GLY A 477 -4.01 32.78 6.13
CA GLY A 477 -3.66 32.55 4.73
C GLY A 477 -3.49 31.08 4.31
N ARG A 478 -3.56 30.11 5.23
CA ARG A 478 -3.44 28.66 4.90
C ARG A 478 -4.37 28.20 3.76
N GLU A 479 -5.63 28.64 3.76
CA GLU A 479 -6.58 28.29 2.68
C GLU A 479 -6.20 28.98 1.35
N ALA A 480 -5.74 30.23 1.40
CA ALA A 480 -5.30 30.97 0.21
C ALA A 480 -4.02 30.38 -0.40
N PHE A 481 -3.09 29.90 0.43
CA PHE A 481 -1.94 29.10 -0.01
C PHE A 481 -2.44 27.88 -0.79
N LEU A 482 -3.19 26.97 -0.15
CA LEU A 482 -3.66 25.73 -0.81
C LEU A 482 -4.51 25.98 -2.06
N ARG A 483 -5.29 27.07 -2.12
CA ARG A 483 -6.07 27.45 -3.31
C ARG A 483 -5.22 28.04 -4.42
N GLY A 484 -4.21 28.85 -4.10
CA GLY A 484 -3.24 29.34 -5.08
C GLY A 484 -2.52 28.17 -5.77
N LEU A 485 -2.22 27.14 -4.99
CA LEU A 485 -1.63 25.91 -5.49
C LEU A 485 -2.54 25.15 -6.49
N LEU A 486 -3.84 25.40 -6.66
CA LEU A 486 -4.70 24.59 -7.56
C LEU A 486 -4.37 24.67 -9.07
N ARG A 487 -3.60 25.67 -9.51
CA ARG A 487 -3.28 25.97 -10.92
C ARG A 487 -1.84 25.69 -11.31
N ASP A 488 -1.07 25.40 -10.28
CA ASP A 488 0.36 25.32 -10.18
C ASP A 488 0.69 23.98 -11.02
N ASN A 489 1.87 23.78 -11.64
CA ASN A 489 2.05 22.94 -12.86
C ASN A 489 2.21 21.42 -12.71
N ASP A 490 2.98 20.88 -11.76
CA ASP A 490 3.15 19.42 -11.67
C ASP A 490 1.83 18.76 -11.24
N PRO A 491 1.45 17.59 -11.79
CA PRO A 491 0.15 16.99 -11.52
C PRO A 491 0.08 16.05 -10.30
N VAL A 492 1.20 15.48 -9.83
CA VAL A 492 1.24 14.76 -8.54
C VAL A 492 0.96 15.75 -7.45
N VAL A 493 1.62 16.91 -7.55
CA VAL A 493 1.22 18.05 -6.78
C VAL A 493 -0.08 18.66 -7.28
N ARG A 494 -0.65 18.63 -8.50
CA ARG A 494 -2.12 18.91 -8.69
C ARG A 494 -3.04 17.94 -7.95
N ARG A 495 -2.45 16.94 -7.30
CA ARG A 495 -3.08 16.17 -6.23
C ARG A 495 -2.17 16.07 -4.95
N VAL A 496 -1.30 17.07 -4.67
CA VAL A 496 -0.76 17.60 -3.35
C VAL A 496 -0.65 19.21 -3.25
N ALA A 497 -1.44 20.30 -2.86
CA ALA A 497 -2.62 21.06 -2.16
C ALA A 497 -4.23 21.14 -2.17
N ALA A 498 -5.07 20.96 -3.22
CA ALA A 498 -6.54 20.75 -3.25
C ALA A 498 -7.17 19.99 -2.06
N ASP A 499 -7.25 18.65 -2.03
CA ASP A 499 -8.14 17.94 -1.10
C ASP A 499 -7.65 17.79 0.37
N LEU A 500 -6.70 18.64 0.83
CA LEU A 500 -6.68 19.04 2.25
C LEU A 500 -7.59 20.23 2.55
N ILE A 501 -7.99 20.99 1.54
CA ILE A 501 -9.18 21.84 1.59
C ILE A 501 -10.37 20.95 2.00
N GLU A 502 -10.52 19.75 1.43
CA GLU A 502 -11.44 18.71 1.92
C GLU A 502 -11.03 18.16 3.31
N GLN A 503 -9.90 17.45 3.42
CA GLN A 503 -9.62 16.58 4.58
C GLN A 503 -8.94 17.23 5.79
N LYS A 504 -8.58 18.53 5.73
CA LYS A 504 -8.00 19.30 6.85
C LYS A 504 -8.63 20.66 7.09
N LEU A 505 -9.19 21.30 6.07
CA LEU A 505 -9.98 22.53 6.23
C LEU A 505 -11.48 22.24 6.35
N GLY A 506 -11.94 21.02 6.04
CA GLY A 506 -13.35 20.62 6.15
C GLY A 506 -14.27 21.33 5.14
N LYS A 507 -13.74 21.70 3.98
CA LYS A 507 -14.42 22.42 2.91
C LYS A 507 -14.90 21.46 1.80
N PRO A 508 -15.77 21.92 0.89
CA PRO A 508 -15.94 21.33 -0.44
C PRO A 508 -14.60 20.97 -1.09
N ARG A 509 -14.58 19.87 -1.85
CA ARG A 509 -13.42 19.46 -2.65
C ARG A 509 -13.35 20.33 -3.91
N PRO A 510 -12.34 21.18 -4.10
CA PRO A 510 -12.25 21.96 -5.33
C PRO A 510 -11.90 21.05 -6.52
N GLN A 511 -12.44 21.38 -7.69
CA GLN A 511 -11.97 20.84 -8.96
C GLN A 511 -10.57 21.39 -9.22
N TYR A 512 -9.59 20.50 -9.39
CA TYR A 512 -8.29 20.84 -9.95
C TYR A 512 -8.36 20.62 -11.46
N THR A 513 -7.92 21.61 -12.23
CA THR A 513 -8.16 21.68 -13.68
C THR A 513 -7.56 20.48 -14.40
N PRO A 514 -8.26 19.89 -15.40
CA PRO A 514 -7.68 18.90 -16.31
C PRO A 514 -6.33 19.37 -16.85
N LEU A 515 -5.41 18.43 -16.95
CA LEU A 515 -4.00 18.79 -17.03
C LEU A 515 -3.64 19.41 -18.39
N PRO A 516 -2.72 20.40 -18.43
CA PRO A 516 -1.99 20.77 -19.64
C PRO A 516 -0.95 19.68 -19.99
N VAL A 517 -1.35 18.41 -19.97
CA VAL A 517 -0.60 17.34 -20.65
C VAL A 517 -0.91 17.50 -22.14
N GLU A 518 -0.04 18.22 -22.82
CA GLU A 518 0.01 18.30 -24.29
C GLU A 518 0.95 17.23 -24.83
N ARG A 519 0.72 15.96 -24.43
CA ARG A 519 1.28 14.83 -25.18
C ARG A 519 0.64 14.84 -26.57
N SER A 520 1.48 15.00 -27.59
CA SER A 520 1.10 14.94 -29.00
C SER A 520 1.22 13.53 -29.58
N ASP A 521 1.79 12.60 -28.83
CA ASP A 521 2.15 11.25 -29.27
C ASP A 521 1.08 10.19 -28.98
N TYR A 522 -0.10 10.53 -28.44
CA TYR A 522 -1.17 9.55 -28.13
C TYR A 522 -1.50 8.61 -29.31
N ALA A 523 -1.53 9.11 -30.54
CA ALA A 523 -1.73 8.28 -31.73
C ALA A 523 -0.57 7.29 -32.00
N GLN A 524 0.67 7.68 -31.70
CA GLN A 524 1.85 6.81 -31.78
C GLN A 524 1.83 5.74 -30.68
N ILE A 525 1.48 6.10 -29.44
CA ILE A 525 1.29 5.15 -28.33
C ILE A 525 0.26 4.09 -28.73
N VAL A 526 -0.88 4.51 -29.29
CA VAL A 526 -1.95 3.61 -29.75
C VAL A 526 -1.50 2.71 -30.91
N GLN A 527 -0.81 3.25 -31.91
CA GLN A 527 -0.30 2.46 -33.03
C GLN A 527 0.71 1.39 -32.59
N TRP A 528 1.58 1.71 -31.63
CA TRP A 528 2.47 0.75 -30.98
C TRP A 528 1.68 -0.27 -30.15
N ALA A 529 0.80 0.19 -29.26
CA ALA A 529 0.06 -0.66 -28.33
C ALA A 529 -0.87 -1.69 -29.00
N ARG A 530 -1.26 -1.46 -30.25
CA ARG A 530 -2.02 -2.42 -31.08
C ARG A 530 -1.20 -3.64 -31.52
N GLN A 531 0.12 -3.65 -31.34
CA GLN A 531 0.99 -4.81 -31.55
C GLN A 531 1.31 -5.53 -30.21
N PRO A 532 1.58 -6.85 -30.23
CA PRO A 532 2.04 -7.57 -29.06
C PRO A 532 3.53 -7.29 -28.79
N HIS A 533 3.85 -6.81 -27.59
CA HIS A 533 5.20 -6.44 -27.19
C HIS A 533 5.72 -7.28 -26.01
N THR A 534 7.04 -7.49 -25.97
CA THR A 534 7.71 -8.22 -24.88
C THR A 534 8.86 -7.41 -24.30
N ALA A 535 9.11 -7.56 -23.00
CA ALA A 535 10.29 -7.02 -22.32
C ALA A 535 11.11 -8.14 -21.69
N SER A 536 12.38 -8.20 -22.07
CA SER A 536 13.36 -9.18 -21.62
C SER A 536 14.29 -8.50 -20.63
N ILE A 537 14.10 -8.79 -19.34
CA ILE A 537 14.87 -8.21 -18.23
C ILE A 537 16.10 -9.08 -18.00
N HIS A 538 17.28 -8.57 -18.31
CA HIS A 538 18.55 -9.25 -18.09
C HIS A 538 19.08 -8.91 -16.69
N MET A 539 19.33 -9.93 -15.87
CA MET A 539 19.89 -9.79 -14.53
C MET A 539 21.12 -10.66 -14.35
N THR A 540 21.96 -10.32 -13.37
CA THR A 540 23.13 -11.13 -12.98
C THR A 540 22.81 -12.57 -12.56
N ARG A 541 21.53 -12.91 -12.31
CA ARG A 541 21.03 -14.27 -12.01
C ARG A 541 20.36 -14.98 -13.19
N GLY A 542 20.19 -14.32 -14.34
CA GLY A 542 19.46 -14.84 -15.51
C GLY A 542 18.41 -13.87 -16.04
N ARG A 543 17.61 -14.33 -17.01
CA ARG A 543 16.62 -13.50 -17.73
C ARG A 543 15.19 -13.74 -17.24
N ILE A 544 14.39 -12.68 -17.19
CA ILE A 544 12.93 -12.72 -16.97
C ILE A 544 12.25 -12.23 -18.24
N GLU A 545 11.33 -13.01 -18.80
CA GLU A 545 10.53 -12.60 -19.97
C GLU A 545 9.18 -12.06 -19.49
N VAL A 546 8.77 -10.90 -20.00
CA VAL A 546 7.48 -10.26 -19.70
C VAL A 546 6.71 -10.01 -20.99
N ALA A 547 5.49 -10.54 -21.09
CA ALA A 547 4.52 -10.06 -22.07
C ALA A 547 3.91 -8.74 -21.56
N LEU A 548 3.97 -7.68 -22.36
CA LEU A 548 3.40 -6.38 -22.01
C LEU A 548 1.90 -6.36 -22.34
N LEU A 549 1.08 -5.90 -21.40
CA LEU A 549 -0.37 -5.73 -21.59
C LEU A 549 -0.65 -4.34 -22.17
N THR A 550 -0.17 -4.11 -23.37
CA THR A 550 -0.16 -2.80 -24.05
C THR A 550 -1.56 -2.23 -24.28
N GLN A 551 -2.58 -3.07 -24.50
CA GLN A 551 -3.97 -2.62 -24.63
C GLN A 551 -4.64 -2.29 -23.27
N ASP A 552 -4.25 -2.96 -22.19
CA ASP A 552 -4.77 -2.70 -20.82
C ASP A 552 -4.20 -1.40 -20.21
N ALA A 553 -2.93 -1.09 -20.53
CA ALA A 553 -2.18 0.03 -19.97
C ALA A 553 -1.16 0.63 -20.98
N PRO A 554 -1.65 1.25 -22.08
CA PRO A 554 -0.80 1.76 -23.17
C PRO A 554 0.22 2.81 -22.74
N VAL A 555 -0.15 3.82 -21.95
CA VAL A 555 0.78 4.87 -21.49
C VAL A 555 1.87 4.29 -20.59
N THR A 556 1.52 3.35 -19.71
CA THR A 556 2.42 2.71 -18.74
C THR A 556 3.40 1.78 -19.45
N ALA A 557 2.91 0.93 -20.36
CA ALA A 557 3.75 0.01 -21.12
C ALA A 557 4.69 0.77 -22.07
N TRP A 558 4.21 1.82 -22.76
CA TRP A 558 5.04 2.69 -23.59
C TRP A 558 6.09 3.43 -22.76
N ASN A 559 5.72 4.03 -21.63
CA ASN A 559 6.67 4.71 -20.74
C ASN A 559 7.76 3.75 -20.24
N PHE A 560 7.40 2.52 -19.85
CA PHE A 560 8.37 1.50 -19.48
C PHE A 560 9.29 1.12 -20.65
N ALA A 561 8.75 0.93 -21.85
CA ALA A 561 9.52 0.62 -23.05
C ALA A 561 10.50 1.74 -23.45
N GLN A 562 10.08 3.01 -23.38
CA GLN A 562 10.92 4.17 -23.67
C GLN A 562 12.03 4.34 -22.63
N LEU A 563 11.76 4.10 -21.35
CA LEU A 563 12.79 4.10 -20.30
C LEU A 563 13.80 2.95 -20.48
N ALA A 564 13.35 1.77 -20.89
CA ALA A 564 14.22 0.64 -21.23
C ALA A 564 15.13 0.96 -22.44
N ALA A 565 14.55 1.47 -23.53
CA ALA A 565 15.30 1.90 -24.72
C ALA A 565 16.28 3.06 -24.45
N ALA A 566 16.03 3.86 -23.41
CA ALA A 566 16.94 4.91 -22.93
C ALA A 566 17.98 4.41 -21.90
N HIS A 567 18.13 3.10 -21.71
CA HIS A 567 19.04 2.47 -20.73
C HIS A 567 18.81 2.92 -19.26
N PHE A 568 17.62 3.43 -18.94
CA PHE A 568 17.30 3.98 -17.61
C PHE A 568 17.35 2.93 -16.50
N PHE A 569 17.11 1.66 -16.85
CA PHE A 569 17.09 0.54 -15.90
C PHE A 569 18.45 -0.14 -15.74
N ASP A 570 19.45 0.18 -16.56
CA ASP A 570 20.77 -0.43 -16.53
C ASP A 570 21.47 -0.08 -15.21
N ASN A 571 21.94 -1.09 -14.48
CA ASN A 571 22.52 -0.97 -13.12
C ASN A 571 21.53 -0.59 -12.00
N THR A 572 20.22 -0.55 -12.28
CA THR A 572 19.22 -0.60 -11.20
C THR A 572 19.19 -1.99 -10.55
N THR A 573 18.54 -2.11 -9.40
CA THR A 573 18.46 -3.37 -8.63
C THR A 573 17.04 -3.65 -8.17
N PHE A 574 16.76 -4.91 -7.81
CA PHE A 574 15.59 -5.24 -7.00
C PHE A 574 15.88 -4.87 -5.54
N MET A 575 15.84 -3.58 -5.26
CA MET A 575 16.14 -2.98 -3.95
C MET A 575 15.15 -3.37 -2.84
N ARG A 576 13.98 -3.91 -3.21
CA ARG A 576 12.96 -4.39 -2.27
C ARG A 576 12.41 -5.76 -2.68
N VAL A 577 12.79 -6.79 -1.92
CA VAL A 577 12.20 -8.14 -1.98
C VAL A 577 11.36 -8.37 -0.72
N VAL A 578 10.11 -8.84 -0.88
CA VAL A 578 9.22 -9.20 0.23
C VAL A 578 8.67 -10.62 0.00
N PRO A 579 9.12 -11.62 0.78
CA PRO A 579 8.75 -13.01 0.60
C PRO A 579 7.23 -13.25 0.54
N ASN A 580 6.81 -14.07 -0.43
CA ASN A 580 5.41 -14.34 -0.76
C ASN A 580 4.55 -13.09 -1.08
N PHE A 581 5.15 -11.94 -1.39
CA PHE A 581 4.44 -10.73 -1.81
C PHE A 581 4.92 -10.30 -3.21
N VAL A 582 5.98 -9.48 -3.28
CA VAL A 582 6.55 -8.95 -4.53
C VAL A 582 8.07 -8.82 -4.46
N ILE A 583 8.71 -8.82 -5.62
CA ILE A 583 9.98 -8.08 -5.82
C ILE A 583 9.67 -6.75 -6.50
N GLN A 584 10.39 -5.68 -6.14
CA GLN A 584 10.24 -4.34 -6.70
C GLN A 584 11.60 -3.79 -7.10
N GLY A 585 11.66 -3.20 -8.30
CA GLY A 585 12.85 -2.64 -8.96
C GLY A 585 12.51 -1.37 -9.74
N GLY A 586 13.37 -0.97 -10.67
CA GLY A 586 13.16 0.21 -11.53
C GLY A 586 13.44 1.56 -10.88
N ASP A 587 14.21 1.57 -9.79
CA ASP A 587 14.65 2.76 -9.07
C ASP A 587 16.08 3.16 -9.49
N PRO A 588 16.31 4.35 -10.10
CA PRO A 588 17.64 4.80 -10.49
C PRO A 588 18.56 5.10 -9.29
N ARG A 589 18.01 5.32 -8.09
CA ARG A 589 18.78 5.61 -6.87
C ARG A 589 19.16 4.36 -6.07
N ASN A 590 18.49 3.23 -6.30
CA ASN A 590 18.61 1.99 -5.53
C ASN A 590 18.34 2.10 -4.01
N ASP A 591 17.73 3.20 -3.56
CA ASP A 591 17.40 3.50 -2.16
C ASP A 591 15.90 3.36 -1.84
N THR A 592 15.12 2.89 -2.82
CA THR A 592 13.65 2.83 -2.93
C THR A 592 12.95 4.13 -3.31
N GLU A 593 13.64 5.27 -3.40
CA GLU A 593 12.99 6.58 -3.39
C GLU A 593 13.06 7.34 -4.73
N GLY A 594 13.87 6.89 -5.70
CA GLY A 594 14.04 7.56 -7.00
C GLY A 594 12.96 7.28 -8.07
N GLY A 595 12.97 8.11 -9.12
CA GLY A 595 12.08 8.00 -10.28
C GLY A 595 12.60 8.82 -11.48
N PRO A 596 11.83 8.89 -12.58
CA PRO A 596 12.29 9.51 -13.83
C PRO A 596 12.24 11.05 -13.84
N GLY A 597 11.73 11.68 -12.77
CA GLY A 597 11.54 13.14 -12.68
C GLY A 597 10.18 13.65 -13.16
N TYR A 598 9.23 12.74 -13.41
CA TYR A 598 7.84 13.03 -13.74
C TYR A 598 6.96 11.86 -13.26
N ALA A 599 5.64 12.03 -13.32
CA ALA A 599 4.68 10.97 -13.03
C ALA A 599 3.64 10.76 -14.15
N ILE A 600 3.25 9.51 -14.35
CA ILE A 600 2.15 9.10 -15.23
C ILE A 600 0.87 8.79 -14.43
N ARG A 601 -0.30 8.88 -15.09
CA ARG A 601 -1.59 8.49 -14.51
C ARG A 601 -1.69 6.99 -14.26
N ASP A 602 -2.56 6.62 -13.33
CA ASP A 602 -2.94 5.22 -13.15
C ASP A 602 -3.92 4.78 -14.25
N GLU A 603 -3.50 3.81 -15.08
CA GLU A 603 -4.32 3.13 -16.08
C GLU A 603 -5.00 1.91 -15.47
N ILE A 604 -5.81 2.16 -14.44
CA ILE A 604 -6.56 1.13 -13.72
C ILE A 604 -7.40 0.28 -14.71
N ASN A 605 -7.29 -1.05 -14.60
CA ASN A 605 -7.89 -2.03 -15.52
C ASN A 605 -8.44 -3.25 -14.76
N LEU A 606 -9.18 -4.12 -15.46
CA LEU A 606 -9.89 -5.26 -14.85
C LEU A 606 -8.96 -6.45 -14.53
N GLN A 607 -7.70 -6.40 -14.97
CA GLN A 607 -6.69 -7.41 -14.66
C GLN A 607 -6.54 -7.55 -13.13
N LYS A 608 -6.45 -8.80 -12.66
CA LYS A 608 -6.25 -9.12 -11.25
C LYS A 608 -4.78 -9.47 -10.99
N TYR A 609 -4.27 -9.18 -9.80
CA TYR A 609 -2.91 -9.51 -9.35
C TYR A 609 -2.82 -10.99 -8.95
N THR A 610 -2.73 -11.87 -9.95
CA THR A 610 -2.27 -13.25 -9.77
C THR A 610 -0.77 -13.28 -9.42
N ARG A 611 -0.18 -14.48 -9.28
CA ARG A 611 1.28 -14.68 -9.40
C ARG A 611 1.73 -14.26 -10.81
N ALA A 612 2.98 -13.82 -10.97
CA ALA A 612 3.56 -13.39 -12.25
C ALA A 612 2.92 -12.12 -12.86
N ALA A 613 2.18 -11.34 -12.08
CA ALA A 613 1.66 -10.04 -12.50
C ALA A 613 2.75 -8.96 -12.35
N VAL A 614 2.92 -8.12 -13.38
CA VAL A 614 3.82 -6.95 -13.35
C VAL A 614 2.98 -5.68 -13.19
N GLY A 615 3.25 -4.92 -12.14
CA GLY A 615 2.52 -3.70 -11.78
C GLY A 615 3.42 -2.49 -11.61
N MET A 616 2.87 -1.30 -11.90
CA MET A 616 3.54 -0.01 -11.67
C MET A 616 3.54 0.30 -10.16
N ALA A 617 4.70 0.64 -9.59
CA ALA A 617 4.81 0.99 -8.17
C ALA A 617 4.42 2.47 -7.97
N LEU A 618 3.70 2.75 -6.89
CA LEU A 618 3.08 4.05 -6.63
C LEU A 618 3.45 4.59 -5.24
N SER A 619 3.71 5.89 -5.18
CA SER A 619 3.66 6.72 -3.95
C SER A 619 2.23 7.24 -3.66
N GLY A 620 1.20 6.57 -4.18
CA GLY A 620 -0.22 6.95 -4.12
C GLY A 620 -0.82 7.11 -5.52
N PRO A 621 -2.13 7.37 -5.65
CA PRO A 621 -2.77 7.45 -6.98
C PRO A 621 -2.07 8.43 -7.93
N ASP A 622 -1.99 8.10 -9.22
CA ASP A 622 -1.31 8.90 -10.25
C ASP A 622 0.13 9.34 -9.89
N THR A 623 0.93 8.42 -9.36
CA THR A 623 2.37 8.64 -9.09
C THR A 623 3.26 7.57 -9.71
N GLY A 624 2.77 6.90 -10.76
CA GLY A 624 3.56 5.93 -11.51
C GLY A 624 4.72 6.60 -12.25
N GLY A 625 5.77 5.85 -12.57
CA GLY A 625 6.97 6.38 -13.22
C GLY A 625 7.85 5.26 -13.74
N SER A 626 9.01 5.04 -13.10
CA SER A 626 9.96 3.99 -13.49
C SER A 626 9.88 2.74 -12.61
N GLN A 627 9.53 2.87 -11.32
CA GLN A 627 9.55 1.75 -10.40
C GLN A 627 8.41 0.76 -10.68
N PHE A 628 8.72 -0.52 -10.75
CA PHE A 628 7.75 -1.59 -11.01
C PHE A 628 7.94 -2.77 -10.06
N PHE A 629 6.94 -3.63 -9.96
CA PHE A 629 6.99 -4.83 -9.12
C PHE A 629 6.42 -6.06 -9.83
N ILE A 630 6.90 -7.24 -9.40
CA ILE A 630 6.49 -8.56 -9.90
C ILE A 630 5.96 -9.39 -8.72
N THR A 631 4.77 -9.98 -8.84
CA THR A 631 4.13 -10.74 -7.75
C THR A 631 4.63 -12.18 -7.62
N HIS A 632 5.12 -12.56 -6.44
CA HIS A 632 5.44 -13.96 -6.12
C HIS A 632 4.18 -14.83 -6.01
N SER A 633 3.12 -14.31 -5.38
CA SER A 633 1.84 -14.99 -5.13
C SER A 633 0.66 -14.02 -5.35
N PRO A 634 -0.60 -14.47 -5.41
CA PRO A 634 -1.73 -13.59 -5.67
C PRO A 634 -1.91 -12.48 -4.62
N GLN A 635 -2.17 -11.25 -5.05
CA GLN A 635 -2.34 -10.07 -4.19
C GLN A 635 -3.67 -9.32 -4.41
N PRO A 636 -4.85 -9.91 -4.15
CA PRO A 636 -6.15 -9.29 -4.47
C PRO A 636 -6.49 -7.96 -3.78
N HIS A 637 -5.64 -7.47 -2.87
CA HIS A 637 -5.77 -6.14 -2.27
C HIS A 637 -5.11 -5.02 -3.08
N LEU A 638 -4.39 -5.36 -4.15
CA LEU A 638 -3.86 -4.43 -5.16
C LEU A 638 -4.82 -4.30 -6.36
N ASP A 639 -5.74 -5.26 -6.54
CA ASP A 639 -6.72 -5.32 -7.64
C ASP A 639 -7.48 -4.00 -7.76
N GLY A 640 -7.38 -3.39 -8.95
CA GLY A 640 -8.04 -2.13 -9.25
C GLY A 640 -7.49 -0.89 -8.54
N GLY A 641 -6.35 -0.97 -7.84
CA GLY A 641 -5.71 0.17 -7.15
C GLY A 641 -4.26 0.44 -7.57
N TYR A 642 -3.72 -0.34 -8.50
CA TYR A 642 -2.39 -0.19 -9.11
C TYR A 642 -2.47 -0.68 -10.56
N THR A 643 -1.84 0.02 -11.51
CA THR A 643 -1.81 -0.40 -12.93
C THR A 643 -1.07 -1.72 -13.12
N ILE A 644 -1.74 -2.74 -13.66
CA ILE A 644 -1.07 -3.91 -14.25
C ILE A 644 -0.73 -3.58 -15.70
N PHE A 645 0.54 -3.72 -16.08
CA PHE A 645 1.02 -3.50 -17.44
C PHE A 645 1.78 -4.69 -18.03
N GLY A 646 1.89 -5.82 -17.31
CA GLY A 646 2.58 -7.00 -17.82
C GLY A 646 2.30 -8.32 -17.10
N ARG A 647 2.79 -9.40 -17.71
CA ARG A 647 2.76 -10.79 -17.21
C ARG A 647 4.12 -11.44 -17.43
N VAL A 648 4.75 -11.97 -16.38
CA VAL A 648 5.97 -12.79 -16.53
C VAL A 648 5.61 -14.13 -17.19
N THR A 649 6.22 -14.41 -18.34
CA THR A 649 6.02 -15.64 -19.12
C THR A 649 7.09 -16.69 -18.83
N GLU A 650 8.35 -16.27 -18.65
CA GLU A 650 9.49 -17.14 -18.31
C GLU A 650 10.37 -16.53 -17.20
N GLY A 651 11.24 -17.34 -16.58
CA GLY A 651 12.13 -16.92 -15.50
C GLY A 651 11.51 -16.88 -14.09
N MET A 652 10.20 -17.11 -13.94
CA MET A 652 9.49 -16.95 -12.65
C MET A 652 10.10 -17.76 -11.48
N THR A 653 10.36 -19.06 -11.64
CA THR A 653 10.91 -19.90 -10.55
C THR A 653 12.44 -19.97 -10.53
N ALA A 654 13.08 -19.69 -11.67
CA ALA A 654 14.55 -19.72 -11.79
C ALA A 654 15.22 -18.38 -11.39
N VAL A 655 14.52 -17.26 -11.57
CA VAL A 655 15.04 -15.90 -11.32
C VAL A 655 14.16 -15.13 -10.34
N VAL A 656 12.86 -14.95 -10.61
CA VAL A 656 11.99 -14.09 -9.76
C VAL A 656 11.88 -14.63 -8.32
N ASP A 657 11.58 -15.92 -8.14
CA ASP A 657 11.56 -16.54 -6.80
C ASP A 657 12.97 -16.67 -6.17
N GLN A 658 14.03 -16.59 -6.97
CA GLN A 658 15.43 -16.66 -6.52
C GLN A 658 16.08 -15.28 -6.29
N THR A 659 15.32 -14.20 -6.46
CA THR A 659 15.81 -12.82 -6.36
C THR A 659 15.96 -12.41 -4.89
N GLU A 660 17.14 -11.95 -4.53
CA GLU A 660 17.50 -11.39 -3.24
C GLU A 660 17.64 -9.86 -3.32
N ARG A 661 17.60 -9.16 -2.18
CA ARG A 661 17.71 -7.69 -2.20
C ARG A 661 19.05 -7.24 -2.80
N GLY A 662 18.96 -6.38 -3.81
CA GLY A 662 20.13 -5.77 -4.44
C GLY A 662 20.73 -6.61 -5.57
N ASP A 663 20.06 -7.69 -6.01
CA ASP A 663 20.33 -8.29 -7.32
C ASP A 663 20.11 -7.25 -8.43
N LYS A 664 21.00 -7.29 -9.43
CA LYS A 664 21.19 -6.21 -10.39
C LYS A 664 20.51 -6.51 -11.73
N VAL A 665 19.81 -5.50 -12.26
CA VAL A 665 19.40 -5.43 -13.67
C VAL A 665 20.61 -4.96 -14.48
N GLU A 666 21.02 -5.75 -15.46
CA GLU A 666 22.09 -5.42 -16.37
C GLU A 666 21.57 -4.51 -17.49
N THR A 667 20.47 -4.91 -18.13
CA THR A 667 19.66 -4.06 -19.01
C THR A 667 18.23 -4.63 -19.18
N ILE A 668 17.35 -3.89 -19.85
CA ILE A 668 16.01 -4.36 -20.26
C ILE A 668 15.85 -4.12 -21.76
N VAL A 669 15.62 -5.19 -22.53
CA VAL A 669 15.42 -5.11 -23.98
C VAL A 669 13.95 -5.25 -24.30
N ILE A 670 13.43 -4.39 -25.20
CA ILE A 670 12.07 -4.48 -25.73
C ILE A 670 12.11 -5.22 -27.08
N ASP A 671 11.19 -6.16 -27.25
CA ASP A 671 11.07 -7.04 -28.42
C ASP A 671 12.38 -7.72 -28.82
N GLU A 672 13.10 -8.27 -27.82
CA GLU A 672 14.32 -9.05 -28.04
C GLU A 672 14.00 -10.23 -28.96
N ARG A 673 14.37 -10.09 -30.23
CA ARG A 673 14.24 -11.18 -31.21
C ARG A 673 15.09 -12.34 -30.73
N ARG A 674 14.45 -13.43 -30.29
CA ARG A 674 15.12 -14.73 -30.17
C ARG A 674 15.72 -15.08 -31.53
N THR A 675 17.01 -14.84 -31.69
CA THR A 675 17.84 -15.66 -32.56
C THR A 675 17.60 -17.10 -32.13
N PRO A 676 17.14 -18.01 -33.01
CA PRO A 676 16.90 -19.39 -32.62
C PRO A 676 18.21 -19.97 -32.05
N ASP A 677 18.15 -20.46 -30.81
CA ASP A 677 19.33 -20.86 -30.05
C ASP A 677 20.21 -21.82 -30.83
N ASN A 678 21.52 -21.57 -30.81
CA ASN A 678 22.52 -22.12 -31.73
C ASN A 678 22.32 -23.62 -32.03
N ALA A 679 21.77 -23.90 -33.21
CA ALA A 679 21.65 -25.25 -33.76
C ALA A 679 23.04 -25.80 -34.15
N CYS A 680 23.75 -26.30 -33.13
CA CYS A 680 25.08 -26.89 -33.18
C CYS A 680 26.24 -25.90 -33.43
N SER A 681 27.40 -26.23 -32.85
CA SER A 681 28.60 -25.40 -32.80
C SER A 681 29.37 -25.31 -34.13
N ARG A 682 29.83 -24.10 -34.50
CA ARG A 682 31.07 -23.87 -35.29
C ARG A 682 31.61 -22.43 -35.11
N ARG A 683 32.88 -22.32 -34.70
CA ARG A 683 33.77 -21.13 -34.74
C ARG A 683 34.57 -21.14 -36.07
N PRO A 684 35.27 -20.08 -36.53
CA PRO A 684 35.97 -18.97 -35.81
C PRO A 684 35.34 -17.58 -36.12
N SER A 685 35.92 -16.38 -35.87
CA SER A 685 37.32 -15.92 -35.70
C SER A 685 37.48 -14.65 -34.82
N PHE A 686 38.73 -14.18 -34.70
CA PHE A 686 39.18 -12.85 -34.19
C PHE A 686 39.91 -12.10 -35.35
N PRO A 687 40.48 -10.86 -35.21
CA PRO A 687 40.54 -9.92 -34.07
C PRO A 687 40.26 -8.40 -34.39
N ASN A 688 40.19 -7.58 -33.31
CA ASN A 688 40.57 -6.14 -33.23
C ASN A 688 39.76 -5.08 -34.05
N ASP A 689 39.78 -3.77 -33.75
CA ASP A 689 40.50 -2.98 -32.72
C ASP A 689 39.71 -1.69 -32.28
N ARG A 690 40.04 -1.15 -31.09
CA ARG A 690 39.84 0.22 -30.52
C ARG A 690 38.89 1.26 -31.19
N HIS A 691 38.02 1.92 -30.39
CA HIS A 691 38.31 3.25 -29.77
C HIS A 691 37.12 3.91 -29.01
N ASP A 692 37.39 4.35 -27.77
CA ASP A 692 36.79 5.53 -27.09
C ASP A 692 37.76 6.74 -27.30
N PRO A 693 37.43 8.04 -27.04
CA PRO A 693 36.53 8.53 -25.96
C PRO A 693 35.61 9.76 -26.26
N ALA A 694 34.80 10.14 -25.27
CA ALA A 694 34.19 11.48 -25.07
C ALA A 694 35.24 12.50 -24.47
N PRO A 695 34.93 13.68 -23.85
CA PRO A 695 33.65 14.41 -23.64
C PRO A 695 33.71 15.97 -23.76
N HIS A 696 32.56 16.66 -23.73
CA HIS A 696 32.39 18.06 -23.24
C HIS A 696 30.96 18.21 -22.67
N ARG A 697 30.71 18.56 -21.39
CA ARG A 697 30.93 19.80 -20.60
C ARG A 697 29.87 20.92 -20.75
N SER A 698 29.05 21.04 -19.69
CA SER A 698 28.72 22.26 -18.92
C SER A 698 27.36 23.00 -19.09
N ASN A 699 26.72 23.20 -17.93
CA ASN A 699 25.91 24.34 -17.46
C ASN A 699 24.54 24.67 -18.11
N GLY A 700 23.48 24.82 -17.29
CA GLY A 700 22.20 25.43 -17.72
C GLY A 700 20.94 25.07 -16.90
N TRP A 701 20.87 25.45 -15.62
CA TRP A 701 19.61 25.53 -14.84
C TRP A 701 18.99 26.95 -15.00
N PRO A 702 17.69 27.21 -14.67
CA PRO A 702 16.82 26.40 -13.81
C PRO A 702 15.36 26.14 -14.28
N ALA A 703 14.70 25.31 -13.47
CA ALA A 703 13.27 25.31 -13.06
C ALA A 703 12.50 26.65 -13.27
N SER A 704 11.16 26.65 -13.41
CA SER A 704 10.25 26.19 -12.34
C SER A 704 8.85 25.77 -12.83
N GLU A 705 8.37 24.54 -12.55
CA GLU A 705 7.77 24.08 -11.25
C GLU A 705 6.23 24.26 -11.25
N GLN A 706 5.49 23.73 -10.23
CA GLN A 706 4.24 24.24 -9.55
C GLN A 706 3.25 23.05 -9.03
N ARG A 707 2.08 23.19 -8.31
CA ARG A 707 1.22 22.30 -7.36
C ARG A 707 -0.35 22.09 -7.65
N GLY A 708 -1.40 21.65 -6.87
CA GLY A 708 -1.78 21.18 -5.46
C GLY A 708 -3.06 20.14 -5.29
N LEU A 709 -3.59 19.14 -4.40
CA LEU A 709 -3.69 18.10 -3.18
C LEU A 709 -4.97 17.25 -3.44
N GLY A 710 -5.28 16.10 -2.81
CA GLY A 710 -4.54 15.17 -1.96
C GLY A 710 -5.20 14.76 -0.63
N SER A 711 -5.23 13.43 -0.41
CA SER A 711 -5.48 12.64 0.83
C SER A 711 -6.55 11.57 0.63
N ALA A 712 -6.62 10.50 1.43
CA ALA A 712 -5.66 10.01 2.40
C ALA A 712 -4.60 9.14 1.70
N ALA A 713 -3.53 9.79 1.21
CA ALA A 713 -2.43 9.16 0.50
C ALA A 713 -1.09 9.63 1.08
N ILE A 714 -0.09 8.74 1.01
CA ILE A 714 1.24 8.82 1.65
C ILE A 714 1.23 8.70 3.18
N VAL A 715 1.30 7.45 3.63
CA VAL A 715 2.35 7.01 4.57
C VAL A 715 3.04 5.74 4.02
N TYR A 716 2.82 5.41 2.74
CA TYR A 716 2.66 4.00 2.32
C TYR A 716 3.88 3.30 1.71
N ARG A 717 5.06 3.94 1.61
CA ARG A 717 6.32 3.21 1.39
C ARG A 717 6.72 2.39 2.63
N TRP A 718 6.77 3.03 3.80
CA TRP A 718 7.10 2.36 5.07
C TRP A 718 5.89 1.79 5.82
N ARG A 719 4.69 2.38 5.69
CA ARG A 719 3.52 1.91 6.46
C ARG A 719 2.96 0.57 6.01
N VAL A 720 3.20 0.11 4.78
CA VAL A 720 2.87 -1.28 4.42
C VAL A 720 3.60 -2.26 5.33
N LEU A 721 4.90 -2.04 5.60
CA LEU A 721 5.68 -2.88 6.51
C LEU A 721 5.42 -2.54 7.98
N ARG A 722 5.19 -1.26 8.33
CA ARG A 722 4.88 -0.83 9.72
C ARG A 722 3.52 -1.37 10.19
N ASP A 723 2.46 -1.29 9.38
CA ASP A 723 1.17 -1.90 9.70
C ASP A 723 1.22 -3.44 9.63
N TRP A 724 2.20 -4.03 8.91
CA TRP A 724 2.46 -5.48 8.85
C TRP A 724 3.39 -5.99 9.98
N MET A 725 3.99 -5.11 10.78
CA MET A 725 4.87 -5.43 11.92
C MET A 725 4.38 -4.89 13.28
N ALA A 726 3.56 -3.83 13.32
CA ALA A 726 3.25 -3.07 14.54
C ALA A 726 1.79 -3.11 14.99
N HIS A 727 0.95 -4.02 14.47
CA HIS A 727 -0.42 -4.23 14.97
C HIS A 727 -0.48 -5.09 16.25
N GLY A 728 0.22 -4.62 17.30
CA GLY A 728 -0.18 -4.90 18.67
C GLY A 728 -1.36 -3.99 19.07
N PRO A 729 -2.24 -4.40 20.00
CA PRO A 729 -3.36 -3.58 20.40
C PRO A 729 -2.88 -2.31 21.12
N LYS A 730 -3.31 -1.14 20.64
CA LYS A 730 -3.26 0.09 21.47
C LYS A 730 -4.08 -0.17 22.74
N LYS A 731 -3.45 -0.03 23.90
CA LYS A 731 -4.16 -0.13 25.19
C LYS A 731 -5.17 1.00 25.31
N VAL A 732 -6.46 0.69 25.10
CA VAL A 732 -7.53 1.47 25.70
C VAL A 732 -7.46 1.18 27.21
N ALA A 733 -7.11 2.19 28.00
CA ALA A 733 -7.15 2.05 29.46
C ALA A 733 -8.62 1.91 29.89
N PRO A 734 -9.00 0.88 30.67
CA PRO A 734 -10.35 0.78 31.20
C PRO A 734 -10.59 1.89 32.22
N ALA A 735 -11.73 2.58 32.12
CA ALA A 735 -12.13 3.58 33.09
C ALA A 735 -12.40 2.90 34.46
N THR A 736 -11.52 3.12 35.43
CA THR A 736 -11.64 2.56 36.77
C THR A 736 -12.59 3.38 37.64
N SER A 737 -13.84 2.96 37.76
CA SER A 737 -14.68 3.29 38.92
C SER A 737 -14.50 2.23 40.02
N PRO A 738 -14.61 2.59 41.31
CA PRO A 738 -14.11 1.75 42.40
C PRO A 738 -15.05 0.57 42.71
N ARG A 739 -14.49 -0.64 42.83
CA ARG A 739 -15.17 -1.77 43.46
C ARG A 739 -15.26 -1.54 44.98
N ARG A 740 -16.48 -1.41 45.51
CA ARG A 740 -16.76 -1.96 46.84
C ARG A 740 -16.76 -3.49 46.76
N GLN A 741 -16.36 -4.13 47.84
CA GLN A 741 -16.54 -5.57 48.03
C GLN A 741 -18.00 -5.84 48.43
N ASP A 742 -18.56 -6.97 48.00
CA ASP A 742 -19.01 -7.99 48.96
C ASP A 742 -19.33 -9.34 48.27
N ARG A 743 -19.64 -10.37 49.07
CA ARG A 743 -19.78 -11.78 48.66
C ARG A 743 -21.23 -12.30 48.68
N ALA A 744 -21.42 -13.41 47.95
CA ALA A 744 -22.60 -14.28 47.89
C ALA A 744 -23.87 -13.68 47.22
N GLY A 745 -24.76 -14.46 46.59
CA GLY A 745 -24.61 -15.86 46.16
C GLY A 745 -25.78 -16.78 46.50
N LYS A 746 -26.75 -16.93 45.56
CA LYS A 746 -27.58 -18.13 45.36
C LYS A 746 -28.39 -18.06 44.05
N LEU A 747 -28.69 -19.24 43.50
CA LEU A 747 -29.57 -19.58 42.36
C LEU A 747 -30.97 -20.02 42.90
N PRO A 748 -32.00 -20.43 42.11
CA PRO A 748 -32.17 -20.49 40.63
C PRO A 748 -33.56 -20.01 40.09
N ALA A 749 -33.84 -20.32 38.80
CA ALA A 749 -35.14 -20.68 38.16
C ALA A 749 -36.08 -19.56 37.66
N ARG A 750 -36.27 -19.36 36.34
CA ARG A 750 -37.09 -20.12 35.33
C ARG A 750 -38.62 -20.07 35.54
N PRO A 751 -39.45 -20.02 34.46
CA PRO A 751 -39.24 -19.41 33.13
C PRO A 751 -40.50 -18.58 32.66
N PRO A 752 -41.18 -18.72 31.48
CA PRO A 752 -41.91 -17.61 30.82
C PRO A 752 -43.46 -17.92 30.76
N PRO A 753 -44.34 -17.45 29.81
CA PRO A 753 -44.08 -16.67 28.59
C PRO A 753 -45.15 -15.69 28.01
N SER A 754 -44.70 -14.98 26.95
CA SER A 754 -45.40 -14.77 25.66
C SER A 754 -46.43 -13.63 25.40
N TRP A 755 -46.45 -13.29 24.10
CA TRP A 755 -47.52 -12.70 23.27
C TRP A 755 -47.76 -11.18 23.20
N ARG A 756 -47.57 -10.69 21.95
CA ARG A 756 -48.23 -9.56 21.25
C ARG A 756 -47.82 -8.16 21.71
N ARG A 757 -47.21 -7.34 20.82
CA ARG A 757 -47.78 -6.68 19.62
C ARG A 757 -48.83 -5.62 19.98
N SER A 758 -48.39 -4.35 19.91
CA SER A 758 -48.88 -3.30 18.98
C SER A 758 -50.37 -2.89 19.05
N THR A 759 -50.77 -1.62 18.99
CA THR A 759 -50.07 -0.39 18.55
C THR A 759 -50.89 0.86 18.93
N PHE A 760 -50.33 2.06 18.75
CA PHE A 760 -51.03 3.35 18.54
C PHE A 760 -52.14 3.78 19.53
N ALA A 761 -51.81 4.76 20.38
CA ALA A 761 -52.68 5.87 20.78
C ALA A 761 -51.80 7.10 21.09
N ALA A 762 -52.34 8.32 20.99
CA ALA A 762 -51.56 9.56 21.13
C ALA A 762 -52.31 10.68 21.86
N CYS A 763 -51.53 11.62 22.41
CA CYS A 763 -51.88 12.98 22.84
C CYS A 763 -52.80 13.18 24.07
N ALA A 764 -52.25 13.98 25.02
CA ALA A 764 -52.94 14.86 25.97
C ALA A 764 -53.75 14.19 27.11
N ALA A 765 -54.04 14.86 28.24
CA ALA A 765 -53.86 16.29 28.57
C ALA A 765 -53.64 16.53 30.10
N GLN A 766 -53.38 17.80 30.47
CA GLN A 766 -53.28 18.34 31.84
C GLN A 766 -52.10 17.83 32.73
N ASP A 767 -51.62 18.56 33.75
CA ASP A 767 -52.21 19.75 34.41
C ASP A 767 -51.20 20.82 34.92
N ARG A 768 -51.66 22.09 34.94
CA ARG A 768 -51.38 23.21 35.88
C ARG A 768 -49.98 23.80 36.20
N LEU A 769 -49.95 25.15 36.08
CA LEU A 769 -49.27 26.17 36.93
C LEU A 769 -47.71 26.24 36.88
N ASN A 770 -47.05 27.42 36.93
CA ASN A 770 -47.50 28.81 37.00
C ASN A 770 -46.49 29.80 36.32
N ALA A 771 -46.94 31.02 36.00
CA ALA A 771 -46.14 32.14 35.44
C ALA A 771 -45.19 32.78 36.50
N HIS A 772 -44.28 33.73 36.23
CA HIS A 772 -44.06 34.78 35.20
C HIS A 772 -42.52 35.01 35.01
N GLU A 773 -41.96 35.80 34.07
CA GLU A 773 -42.28 36.31 32.72
C GLU A 773 -41.02 37.06 32.19
N ILE A 774 -40.91 37.41 30.89
CA ILE A 774 -39.62 37.86 30.26
C ILE A 774 -39.75 39.19 29.48
N HIS A 775 -38.64 39.97 29.44
CA HIS A 775 -38.38 41.19 28.64
C HIS A 775 -39.03 42.49 29.18
N ARG A 776 -38.49 43.70 28.98
CA ARG A 776 -37.80 44.26 27.78
C ARG A 776 -36.73 45.34 28.10
N ARG A 777 -35.86 45.61 27.11
CA ARG A 777 -35.12 46.89 26.88
C ARG A 777 -35.97 47.79 25.93
N PRO A 778 -35.69 49.10 25.68
CA PRO A 778 -34.45 49.87 25.96
C PRO A 778 -34.65 51.29 26.55
N HIS A 779 -33.57 52.06 26.75
CA HIS A 779 -33.38 53.42 26.16
C HIS A 779 -31.96 53.99 26.46
N ARG A 780 -31.65 55.21 25.96
CA ARG A 780 -30.33 55.89 26.03
C ARG A 780 -30.34 57.08 27.00
N ARG A 781 -29.24 57.33 27.75
CA ARG A 781 -28.36 58.53 27.65
C ARG A 781 -27.26 58.57 28.76
N LEU A 782 -26.36 59.54 28.66
CA LEU A 782 -25.09 59.80 29.39
C LEU A 782 -25.25 61.02 30.35
N PRO A 783 -24.21 61.54 31.06
CA PRO A 783 -23.17 60.92 31.91
C PRO A 783 -22.93 61.68 33.25
N ALA A 784 -22.00 61.23 34.11
CA ALA A 784 -21.33 62.08 35.14
C ALA A 784 -19.95 61.55 35.61
N ASP A 785 -19.06 62.49 35.99
CA ASP A 785 -17.72 62.41 36.61
C ASP A 785 -17.75 61.98 38.13
N ARG A 786 -16.68 61.72 38.94
CA ARG A 786 -15.20 61.54 38.80
C ARG A 786 -14.56 60.97 40.11
N ALA A 787 -13.22 60.77 40.06
CA ALA A 787 -12.22 60.71 41.15
C ALA A 787 -12.02 59.37 41.91
N GLY A 788 -10.79 58.99 42.34
CA GLY A 788 -9.47 59.59 42.02
C GLY A 788 -8.26 59.01 42.80
N ASP A 789 -7.04 59.18 42.23
CA ASP A 789 -5.68 59.04 42.85
C ASP A 789 -5.21 57.64 43.37
N PRO A 790 -3.94 57.40 43.80
CA PRO A 790 -2.64 57.98 43.42
C PRO A 790 -1.52 57.00 42.94
N ARG A 791 -0.80 57.42 41.90
CA ARG A 791 0.68 57.44 41.64
C ARG A 791 1.73 56.58 42.44
N ARG A 792 2.56 55.87 41.64
CA ARG A 792 4.07 55.81 41.60
C ARG A 792 4.94 55.16 42.71
N GLY A 793 5.96 54.41 42.27
CA GLY A 793 7.22 54.09 42.99
C GLY A 793 7.72 52.64 42.83
N VAL A 794 9.00 52.23 42.85
CA VAL A 794 10.27 52.62 42.16
C VAL A 794 11.40 51.65 42.62
N ARG A 795 12.05 50.93 41.68
CA ARG A 795 13.43 50.33 41.66
C ARG A 795 13.99 49.36 42.76
N CYS A 796 14.83 48.42 42.27
CA CYS A 796 15.93 47.66 42.95
C CYS A 796 15.55 46.66 44.07
N HIS A 797 16.32 45.61 44.44
CA HIS A 797 17.52 44.89 43.92
C HIS A 797 17.24 43.34 44.09
N ARG A 798 17.74 42.39 43.28
CA ARG A 798 19.08 41.75 43.18
C ARG A 798 19.55 40.98 44.45
N ALA A 799 20.04 39.74 44.26
CA ALA A 799 20.55 38.75 45.25
C ALA A 799 19.46 38.11 46.16
N SER A 800 19.57 36.86 46.64
CA SER A 800 20.48 35.72 46.36
C SER A 800 19.87 34.40 46.88
N ASP A 801 20.48 33.26 46.53
CA ASP A 801 20.55 31.91 47.16
C ASP A 801 19.66 31.59 48.39
N GLY A 802 19.06 30.40 48.55
CA GLY A 802 19.07 29.19 47.71
C GLY A 802 18.76 27.92 48.54
N THR A 803 18.21 26.87 47.93
CA THR A 803 18.17 25.48 48.44
C THR A 803 17.79 24.51 47.34
#